data_AF-A0A417IG50-F1
#
_entry.id   AF-A0A417IG50-F1
#
_cell.length_a   1.000
_cell.length_b   1.000
_cell.length_c   1.000
_cell.angle_alpha   90.00
_cell.angle_beta   90.00
_cell.angle_gamma   90.00
#
_symmetry.space_group_name_H-M   'P 1'
#
loop_
_entity.id
_entity.type
_entity.pdbx_description
1 polymer ?
#
loop_
_entity_poly.entity_id
_entity_poly.type
_entity_poly.pdbx_seq_one_letter_code
_entity_poly.pdbx_strand_id
1 'polypeptide(L)'
;SYDELGGKTATTYDANGNQLTVTDPKGNKTSYQYNRKDQITVITYADGSETRYTYNALGNVSEVTDQNGNATRYTYDALGRTHTETNAVGVVTEYGYDKVGNTVSVTKDGTVIAKSEYDGAYRVVKMIDGLGNAGTKQYDGVGNVLVSTDREGNATQYAYDKNYNLLKTTDAEGGVSSSAYDALGRVVSETDENGSATTYTYDKNGNVLTETDALSGVVTNTYDARGRVAATTDKLGATTTYTYDAAGNLRKETDANNAYAVYQYDANNNLIQYTNRNNEWVKYAYDCMNRQVKETNQLNHATEYEYDLAGNQTAVIDGNKNKTIYTYDGLNRLVSKTNAEGGMFEYRYDSFGNTAGTTMYGGGDEKAATTYAYDAAGNLLTETSPLGSVTTYTHDKEGNVLTQVDENGKQTAYTYDKLYRMVSRKDADGTATFAYDKAGNMTSAKDGNGTVAFAFDALSRTTAVTNEDGTTTAYTYDAANNRLSITYPDGKAVTTAYDSLGNVKSQTDHDGTGITYTRDAEGRTIKEGHSDGSTTEYDYNAAGLLTLQKEVTKSNSTRRQTAYTYDDAGNIVSENRSGVDIDKKDELVRYYYDKANQLIRTNIEGKNTKYSYDLAGNLLSDGTNTYTYDLQNRLVSKTGKDGTTTYTYDAAGNLIKKAAPDGTTEYTYTAQNKLKTGKTEDGQSSTYTYNALNVRIKNVQVRDNKNAAHANSDLKDGSHGTDYLDFLKDGRFFWQRTWETEVGTTFQSNFETVTKNYVVDYLSIANRDILVTEDGSFTQRYVYDEDGTRISAEYGYAAGTKRGEGGENLQSDFAANDVRKVWYRTSHLGSTLFAVDETGKVISHTIYDPWGNPLTETYTDTNFSGIDNANNFTGYTWDEVLDLYFAQNRFYDPADHRFTQEDPIKDGENWYAYCGNNPIIVVDVYGTAKILAGTALATVKDTKWISSGYVQLRELISIINTYCATATVQYAKKTHTAYGSVNGKSYTIPLSKLTRANAGNYSRNTNYKIYVGRGSTTSAYFDVLLCGNNSTTYVKVSEFVAALGLSSKVHLVSTRLENYITQADVLMGVRLATYSGVQYLDETVPVEKAVYAAEPTFASKNKVTDVFWFMDQVNHAKPWDIKRADPWKKTIKTTYPISYDTTIVFQSRLTTPEALGNITYGYLGKAMGYTEFELISGGNYAAGGVTGIFTGADSEDDKKNVRLGIKWYEARH
;
A
#
# COMPACT_ATOMS: atom_id res chain seq x y z
N SER A 1 -16.07 19.59 32.69
CA SER A 1 -14.66 19.51 33.11
C SER A 1 -13.85 20.59 32.40
N TYR A 2 -12.59 20.75 32.79
CA TYR A 2 -11.59 21.48 32.01
C TYR A 2 -10.38 20.58 31.79
N ASP A 3 -9.89 20.49 30.56
CA ASP A 3 -8.60 19.84 30.26
C ASP A 3 -7.42 20.68 30.78
N GLU A 4 -6.18 20.39 30.37
CA GLU A 4 -4.98 21.12 30.81
C GLU A 4 -4.55 22.25 29.86
N LEU A 5 -5.14 22.36 28.67
CA LEU A 5 -5.06 23.56 27.81
C LEU A 5 -6.08 24.63 28.24
N GLY A 6 -7.06 24.28 29.06
CA GLY A 6 -8.16 25.14 29.48
C GLY A 6 -9.41 25.02 28.60
N GLY A 7 -9.43 24.07 27.67
CA GLY A 7 -10.64 23.70 26.94
C GLY A 7 -11.73 23.18 27.89
N LYS A 8 -12.98 23.49 27.55
CA LYS A 8 -14.12 23.35 28.47
C LYS A 8 -15.16 22.37 27.95
N THR A 9 -15.03 21.10 28.32
CA THR A 9 -16.13 20.14 28.14
C THR A 9 -17.27 20.47 29.11
N ALA A 10 -18.45 20.82 28.62
CA ALA A 10 -19.63 21.13 29.43
C ALA A 10 -20.67 20.00 29.34
N THR A 11 -20.88 19.29 30.45
CA THR A 11 -21.90 18.24 30.58
C THR A 11 -23.11 18.77 31.34
N THR A 12 -24.32 18.54 30.84
CA THR A 12 -25.57 18.82 31.56
C THR A 12 -26.30 17.53 31.91
N TYR A 13 -27.12 17.57 32.96
CA TYR A 13 -27.83 16.41 33.49
C TYR A 13 -29.29 16.75 33.83
N ASP A 14 -30.16 15.74 33.84
CA ASP A 14 -31.53 15.85 34.36
C ASP A 14 -31.60 15.64 35.90
N ALA A 15 -32.81 15.66 36.44
CA ALA A 15 -33.05 15.46 37.87
C ALA A 15 -32.77 14.03 38.39
N ASN A 16 -32.67 13.05 37.48
CA ASN A 16 -32.32 11.66 37.80
C ASN A 16 -30.80 11.40 37.66
N GLY A 17 -30.04 12.38 37.16
CA GLY A 17 -28.61 12.26 36.88
C GLY A 17 -28.28 11.71 35.49
N ASN A 18 -29.26 11.64 34.58
CA ASN A 18 -29.01 11.25 33.19
C ASN A 18 -28.32 12.39 32.43
N GLN A 19 -27.30 12.07 31.64
CA GLN A 19 -26.52 13.05 30.88
C GLN A 19 -27.35 13.59 29.71
N LEU A 20 -27.86 14.82 29.79
CA LEU A 20 -28.68 15.43 28.73
C LEU A 20 -27.85 15.96 27.55
N THR A 21 -26.66 16.51 27.82
CA THR A 21 -25.78 17.04 26.76
C THR A 21 -24.31 16.89 27.13
N VAL A 22 -23.46 16.69 26.13
CA VAL A 22 -22.02 16.94 26.20
C VAL A 22 -21.67 17.96 25.13
N THR A 23 -21.10 19.09 25.55
CA THR A 23 -20.52 20.09 24.65
C THR A 23 -19.01 20.05 24.79
N ASP A 24 -18.28 19.95 23.70
CA ASP A 24 -16.82 19.90 23.68
C ASP A 24 -16.17 21.30 23.83
N PRO A 25 -14.83 21.39 23.97
CA PRO A 25 -14.11 22.67 24.03
C PRO A 25 -14.31 23.63 22.85
N LYS A 26 -14.67 23.13 21.65
CA LYS A 26 -14.98 23.96 20.46
C LYS A 26 -16.45 24.40 20.38
N GLY A 27 -17.32 23.83 21.22
CA GLY A 27 -18.75 24.12 21.25
C GLY A 27 -19.62 23.11 20.51
N ASN A 28 -19.05 22.06 19.92
CA ASN A 28 -19.79 20.99 19.28
C ASN A 28 -20.59 20.21 20.33
N LYS A 29 -21.86 19.90 20.07
CA LYS A 29 -22.81 19.46 21.10
C LYS A 29 -23.53 18.16 20.75
N THR A 30 -23.14 17.08 21.40
CA THR A 30 -23.96 15.86 21.45
C THR A 30 -25.06 16.01 22.51
N SER A 31 -26.27 15.59 22.19
CA SER A 31 -27.46 15.65 23.06
C SER A 31 -28.10 14.26 23.18
N TYR A 32 -28.76 14.00 24.31
CA TYR A 32 -29.29 12.68 24.63
C TYR A 32 -30.74 12.78 25.10
N GLN A 33 -31.59 11.89 24.60
CA GLN A 33 -33.01 11.82 24.95
C GLN A 33 -33.32 10.51 25.68
N TYR A 34 -34.23 10.55 26.64
CA TYR A 34 -34.50 9.45 27.57
C TYR A 34 -35.97 9.08 27.63
N ASN A 35 -36.27 7.79 27.76
CA ASN A 35 -37.61 7.30 28.08
C ASN A 35 -37.90 7.37 29.60
N ARG A 36 -39.15 7.10 30.00
CA ARG A 36 -39.60 7.09 31.42
C ARG A 36 -39.01 5.96 32.30
N LYS A 37 -38.01 5.22 31.81
CA LYS A 37 -37.23 4.19 32.53
C LYS A 37 -35.72 4.54 32.55
N ASP A 38 -35.35 5.79 32.24
CA ASP A 38 -33.98 6.32 32.20
C ASP A 38 -33.08 5.74 31.09
N GLN A 39 -33.70 5.19 30.03
CA GLN A 39 -33.01 4.56 28.90
C GLN A 39 -32.89 5.53 27.72
N ILE A 40 -31.69 5.62 27.12
CA ILE A 40 -31.39 6.47 25.94
C ILE A 40 -32.26 6.03 24.76
N THR A 41 -33.10 6.91 24.22
CA THR A 41 -33.89 6.65 22.99
C THR A 41 -33.30 7.29 21.75
N VAL A 42 -32.57 8.41 21.91
CA VAL A 42 -31.91 9.13 20.81
C VAL A 42 -30.59 9.70 21.31
N ILE A 43 -29.53 9.54 20.51
CA ILE A 43 -28.29 10.32 20.59
C ILE A 43 -28.30 11.24 19.38
N THR A 44 -28.34 12.55 19.59
CA THR A 44 -28.21 13.57 18.54
C THR A 44 -26.77 14.09 18.55
N TYR A 45 -26.01 13.89 17.49
CA TYR A 45 -24.61 14.30 17.39
C TYR A 45 -24.46 15.78 16.99
N ALA A 46 -23.21 16.27 16.94
CA ALA A 46 -22.92 17.68 16.72
C ALA A 46 -23.20 18.18 15.30
N ASP A 47 -23.22 17.28 14.32
CA ASP A 47 -23.66 17.51 12.93
C ASP A 47 -25.19 17.46 12.77
N GLY A 48 -25.93 17.08 13.83
CA GLY A 48 -27.38 16.90 13.83
C GLY A 48 -27.83 15.50 13.39
N SER A 49 -26.92 14.58 13.09
CA SER A 49 -27.25 13.17 12.85
C SER A 49 -27.75 12.49 14.13
N GLU A 50 -28.52 11.39 14.01
CA GLU A 50 -29.14 10.74 15.16
C GLU A 50 -29.04 9.21 15.15
N THR A 51 -28.43 8.63 16.20
CA THR A 51 -28.56 7.20 16.51
C THR A 51 -29.79 6.99 17.36
N ARG A 52 -30.69 6.07 16.95
CA ARG A 52 -31.96 5.79 17.65
C ARG A 52 -31.96 4.42 18.31
N TYR A 53 -32.69 4.30 19.42
CA TYR A 53 -32.85 3.06 20.17
C TYR A 53 -34.33 2.82 20.50
N THR A 54 -34.86 1.67 20.11
CA THR A 54 -36.18 1.19 20.58
C THR A 54 -36.01 0.12 21.64
N TYR A 55 -37.02 -0.05 22.51
CA TYR A 55 -36.99 -1.02 23.60
C TYR A 55 -38.24 -1.89 23.64
N ASN A 56 -38.05 -3.19 23.89
CA ASN A 56 -39.14 -4.10 24.19
C ASN A 56 -39.73 -3.85 25.60
N ALA A 57 -40.83 -4.53 25.93
CA ALA A 57 -41.53 -4.34 27.21
C ALA A 57 -40.63 -4.56 28.45
N LEU A 58 -39.68 -5.50 28.36
CA LEU A 58 -38.70 -5.81 29.42
C LEU A 58 -37.60 -4.74 29.55
N GLY A 59 -37.43 -3.87 28.55
CA GLY A 59 -36.39 -2.84 28.52
C GLY A 59 -35.10 -3.26 27.82
N ASN A 60 -35.12 -4.33 27.03
CA ASN A 60 -34.02 -4.70 26.14
C ASN A 60 -34.16 -4.01 24.78
N VAL A 61 -33.03 -3.74 24.10
CA VAL A 61 -32.97 -2.94 22.86
C VAL A 61 -33.55 -3.76 21.71
N SER A 62 -34.71 -3.39 21.17
CA SER A 62 -35.36 -4.13 20.07
C SER A 62 -34.87 -3.69 18.68
N GLU A 63 -34.37 -2.48 18.55
CA GLU A 63 -33.82 -1.91 17.31
C GLU A 63 -32.80 -0.83 17.67
N VAL A 64 -31.68 -0.81 16.93
CA VAL A 64 -30.75 0.31 16.86
C VAL A 64 -30.79 0.84 15.43
N THR A 65 -30.96 2.14 15.26
CA THR A 65 -30.82 2.82 13.97
C THR A 65 -29.54 3.65 14.01
N ASP A 66 -28.63 3.47 13.05
CA ASP A 66 -27.42 4.31 12.93
C ASP A 66 -27.74 5.70 12.35
N GLN A 67 -26.72 6.55 12.29
CA GLN A 67 -26.83 7.92 11.79
C GLN A 67 -27.25 8.02 10.30
N ASN A 68 -26.99 7.01 9.48
CA ASN A 68 -27.41 6.92 8.08
C ASN A 68 -28.87 6.43 7.94
N GLY A 69 -29.49 5.93 9.01
CA GLY A 69 -30.84 5.35 9.01
C GLY A 69 -30.88 3.83 8.92
N ASN A 70 -29.72 3.16 8.94
CA ASN A 70 -29.60 1.70 8.86
C ASN A 70 -30.05 1.06 10.17
N ALA A 71 -30.97 0.09 10.11
CA ALA A 71 -31.64 -0.45 11.30
C ALA A 71 -31.30 -1.92 11.57
N THR A 72 -30.56 -2.18 12.66
CA THR A 72 -30.31 -3.53 13.19
C THR A 72 -31.31 -3.86 14.30
N ARG A 73 -31.99 -5.01 14.18
CA ARG A 73 -33.10 -5.45 15.03
C ARG A 73 -32.71 -6.64 15.90
N TYR A 74 -33.33 -6.75 17.07
CA TYR A 74 -33.02 -7.81 18.04
C TYR A 74 -34.30 -8.45 18.59
N THR A 75 -34.35 -9.78 18.56
CA THR A 75 -35.32 -10.57 19.32
C THR A 75 -34.66 -11.15 20.58
N TYR A 76 -35.47 -11.58 21.54
CA TYR A 76 -35.00 -12.06 22.84
C TYR A 76 -35.75 -13.33 23.26
N ASP A 77 -35.04 -14.24 23.92
CA ASP A 77 -35.64 -15.41 24.56
C ASP A 77 -36.39 -15.03 25.86
N ALA A 78 -37.03 -16.02 26.47
CA ALA A 78 -37.79 -15.86 27.71
C ALA A 78 -36.93 -15.47 28.94
N LEU A 79 -35.60 -15.51 28.84
CA LEU A 79 -34.65 -15.05 29.86
C LEU A 79 -34.05 -13.67 29.53
N GLY A 80 -34.43 -13.06 28.41
CA GLY A 80 -33.92 -11.76 27.97
C GLY A 80 -32.55 -11.83 27.31
N ARG A 81 -32.08 -13.01 26.87
CA ARG A 81 -30.86 -13.19 26.07
C ARG A 81 -31.21 -12.97 24.58
N THR A 82 -30.33 -12.38 23.79
CA THR A 82 -30.60 -12.09 22.36
C THR A 82 -30.79 -13.39 21.60
N HIS A 83 -31.99 -13.66 21.09
CA HIS A 83 -32.25 -14.90 20.35
C HIS A 83 -31.86 -14.75 18.88
N THR A 84 -32.27 -13.66 18.24
CA THR A 84 -31.84 -13.30 16.89
C THR A 84 -31.42 -11.83 16.82
N GLU A 85 -30.52 -11.55 15.89
CA GLU A 85 -30.10 -10.24 15.42
C GLU A 85 -30.35 -10.19 13.91
N THR A 86 -30.97 -9.14 13.41
CA THR A 86 -31.21 -8.93 11.96
C THR A 86 -30.58 -7.62 11.58
N ASN A 87 -29.51 -7.66 10.79
CA ASN A 87 -28.79 -6.45 10.39
C ASN A 87 -29.54 -5.67 9.30
N ALA A 88 -29.04 -4.47 8.97
CA ALA A 88 -29.75 -3.56 8.08
C ALA A 88 -29.90 -4.05 6.62
N VAL A 89 -29.03 -4.95 6.15
CA VAL A 89 -29.17 -5.64 4.84
C VAL A 89 -30.03 -6.91 4.91
N GLY A 90 -30.65 -7.19 6.07
CA GLY A 90 -31.64 -8.24 6.25
C GLY A 90 -31.10 -9.60 6.70
N VAL A 91 -29.78 -9.76 6.85
CA VAL A 91 -29.18 -11.03 7.26
C VAL A 91 -29.46 -11.29 8.75
N VAL A 92 -29.92 -12.52 9.04
CA VAL A 92 -30.24 -12.96 10.40
C VAL A 92 -29.07 -13.74 11.01
N THR A 93 -28.66 -13.36 12.21
CA THR A 93 -27.79 -14.16 13.10
C THR A 93 -28.61 -14.64 14.29
N GLU A 94 -28.64 -15.95 14.54
CA GLU A 94 -29.32 -16.58 15.67
C GLU A 94 -28.30 -17.11 16.70
N TYR A 95 -28.64 -16.98 17.98
CA TYR A 95 -27.82 -17.44 19.09
C TYR A 95 -28.53 -18.56 19.86
N GLY A 96 -27.90 -19.72 19.91
CA GLY A 96 -28.30 -20.85 20.75
C GLY A 96 -27.55 -20.81 22.08
N TYR A 97 -28.27 -21.00 23.19
CA TYR A 97 -27.72 -20.95 24.54
C TYR A 97 -27.97 -22.23 25.34
N ASP A 98 -27.06 -22.54 26.26
CA ASP A 98 -27.28 -23.55 27.28
C ASP A 98 -28.26 -23.10 28.39
N LYS A 99 -28.39 -23.91 29.45
CA LYS A 99 -29.28 -23.66 30.59
C LYS A 99 -28.80 -22.54 31.54
N VAL A 100 -27.55 -22.08 31.44
CA VAL A 100 -26.98 -21.08 32.37
C VAL A 100 -26.66 -19.74 31.70
N GLY A 101 -26.53 -19.69 30.36
CA GLY A 101 -26.30 -18.45 29.61
C GLY A 101 -25.22 -18.52 28.54
N ASN A 102 -24.48 -19.63 28.41
CA ASN A 102 -23.34 -19.71 27.50
C ASN A 102 -23.80 -19.96 26.05
N THR A 103 -23.17 -19.31 25.07
CA THR A 103 -23.49 -19.46 23.64
C THR A 103 -22.95 -20.78 23.11
N VAL A 104 -23.81 -21.76 22.87
CA VAL A 104 -23.43 -23.09 22.37
C VAL A 104 -23.48 -23.21 20.84
N SER A 105 -24.18 -22.31 20.16
CA SER A 105 -24.20 -22.22 18.70
C SER A 105 -24.45 -20.80 18.21
N VAL A 106 -23.83 -20.43 17.09
CA VAL A 106 -24.13 -19.23 16.30
C VAL A 106 -24.51 -19.67 14.90
N THR A 107 -25.71 -19.29 14.47
CA THR A 107 -26.25 -19.56 13.13
C THR A 107 -26.34 -18.25 12.37
N LYS A 108 -25.79 -18.15 11.17
CA LYS A 108 -25.94 -16.99 10.30
C LYS A 108 -26.60 -17.41 9.00
N ASP A 109 -27.68 -16.74 8.63
CA ASP A 109 -28.48 -17.03 7.43
C ASP A 109 -28.87 -18.52 7.30
N GLY A 110 -29.36 -19.11 8.41
CA GLY A 110 -29.70 -20.53 8.53
C GLY A 110 -28.51 -21.50 8.62
N THR A 111 -27.29 -21.06 8.35
CA THR A 111 -26.05 -21.87 8.39
C THR A 111 -25.37 -21.76 9.75
N VAL A 112 -25.06 -22.87 10.42
CA VAL A 112 -24.30 -22.81 11.68
C VAL A 112 -22.85 -22.50 11.38
N ILE A 113 -22.35 -21.36 11.87
CA ILE A 113 -20.98 -20.88 11.63
C ILE A 113 -20.02 -21.11 12.81
N ALA A 114 -20.56 -21.34 14.02
CA ALA A 114 -19.77 -21.69 15.19
C ALA A 114 -20.56 -22.48 16.23
N LYS A 115 -19.86 -23.32 17.02
CA LYS A 115 -20.37 -23.95 18.24
C LYS A 115 -19.30 -23.96 19.34
N SER A 116 -19.72 -24.02 20.60
CA SER A 116 -18.81 -24.03 21.76
C SER A 116 -19.24 -25.05 22.80
N GLU A 117 -18.28 -25.78 23.35
CA GLU A 117 -18.46 -26.66 24.52
C GLU A 117 -17.72 -26.10 25.74
N TYR A 118 -18.31 -26.27 26.92
CA TYR A 118 -17.89 -25.62 28.16
C TYR A 118 -17.63 -26.63 29.27
N ASP A 119 -16.66 -26.35 30.15
CA ASP A 119 -16.46 -27.13 31.38
C ASP A 119 -17.44 -26.76 32.50
N GLY A 120 -17.34 -27.47 33.63
CA GLY A 120 -18.15 -27.20 34.82
C GLY A 120 -17.85 -25.86 35.53
N ALA A 121 -16.86 -25.09 35.06
CA ALA A 121 -16.58 -23.73 35.47
C ALA A 121 -16.98 -22.69 34.38
N TYR A 122 -17.69 -23.12 33.34
CA TYR A 122 -18.17 -22.33 32.21
C TYR A 122 -17.04 -21.70 31.36
N ARG A 123 -15.89 -22.38 31.29
CA ARG A 123 -14.76 -22.03 30.41
C ARG A 123 -14.86 -22.82 29.10
N VAL A 124 -14.54 -22.18 27.98
CA VAL A 124 -14.63 -22.80 26.64
C VAL A 124 -13.52 -23.83 26.47
N VAL A 125 -13.85 -25.12 26.54
CA VAL A 125 -12.89 -26.23 26.36
C VAL A 125 -12.79 -26.72 24.92
N LYS A 126 -13.76 -26.38 24.07
CA LYS A 126 -13.75 -26.73 22.65
C LYS A 126 -14.54 -25.71 21.84
N MET A 127 -13.97 -25.29 20.71
CA MET A 127 -14.58 -24.39 19.73
C MET A 127 -14.67 -25.13 18.42
N ILE A 128 -15.81 -25.02 17.74
CA ILE A 128 -16.12 -25.73 16.50
C ILE A 128 -16.54 -24.70 15.46
N ASP A 129 -16.00 -24.78 14.24
CA ASP A 129 -16.40 -23.92 13.12
C ASP A 129 -17.67 -24.40 12.40
N GLY A 130 -18.04 -23.74 11.29
CA GLY A 130 -19.20 -24.09 10.47
C GLY A 130 -19.05 -25.37 9.65
N LEU A 131 -17.83 -25.90 9.50
CA LEU A 131 -17.56 -27.18 8.83
C LEU A 131 -17.63 -28.36 9.81
N GLY A 132 -17.47 -28.09 11.11
CA GLY A 132 -17.44 -29.09 12.18
C GLY A 132 -16.02 -29.40 12.70
N ASN A 133 -14.99 -28.70 12.23
CA ASN A 133 -13.64 -28.88 12.73
C ASN A 133 -13.51 -28.23 14.11
N ALA A 134 -12.72 -28.83 15.01
CA ALA A 134 -12.74 -28.43 16.42
C ALA A 134 -11.34 -28.31 17.07
N GLY A 135 -11.02 -27.11 17.54
CA GLY A 135 -9.89 -26.85 18.45
C GLY A 135 -10.32 -26.96 19.92
N THR A 136 -9.38 -27.23 20.83
CA THR A 136 -9.64 -27.45 22.26
C THR A 136 -8.71 -26.65 23.17
N LYS A 137 -9.13 -26.42 24.43
CA LYS A 137 -8.33 -25.74 25.46
C LYS A 137 -8.41 -26.47 26.80
N GLN A 138 -7.27 -26.64 27.43
CA GLN A 138 -7.12 -27.19 28.78
C GLN A 138 -6.71 -26.07 29.73
N TYR A 139 -7.25 -26.09 30.95
CA TYR A 139 -7.08 -25.02 31.94
C TYR A 139 -6.56 -25.55 33.27
N ASP A 140 -5.84 -24.70 34.00
CA ASP A 140 -5.50 -24.96 35.41
C ASP A 140 -6.70 -24.75 36.36
N GLY A 141 -6.45 -24.83 37.66
CA GLY A 141 -7.47 -24.64 38.69
C GLY A 141 -8.00 -23.21 38.86
N VAL A 142 -7.38 -22.19 38.24
CA VAL A 142 -7.78 -20.78 38.35
C VAL A 142 -8.24 -20.16 37.02
N GLY A 143 -7.98 -20.82 35.88
CA GLY A 143 -8.41 -20.40 34.55
C GLY A 143 -7.30 -19.93 33.60
N ASN A 144 -6.02 -20.13 33.92
CA ASN A 144 -4.96 -19.97 32.90
C ASN A 144 -4.99 -21.17 31.93
N VAL A 145 -4.68 -20.96 30.65
CA VAL A 145 -4.68 -22.02 29.63
C VAL A 145 -3.37 -22.81 29.73
N LEU A 146 -3.41 -24.09 30.05
CA LEU A 146 -2.22 -24.94 30.10
C LEU A 146 -1.84 -25.51 28.73
N VAL A 147 -2.85 -25.83 27.92
CA VAL A 147 -2.69 -26.33 26.54
C VAL A 147 -3.77 -25.71 25.68
N SER A 148 -3.39 -25.19 24.52
CA SER A 148 -4.30 -24.86 23.42
C SER A 148 -3.99 -25.78 22.25
N THR A 149 -5.01 -26.44 21.71
CA THR A 149 -4.90 -27.32 20.55
C THR A 149 -5.79 -26.78 19.43
N ASP A 150 -5.24 -26.67 18.23
CA ASP A 150 -5.97 -26.20 17.05
C ASP A 150 -6.84 -27.31 16.43
N ARG A 151 -7.43 -27.05 15.24
CA ARG A 151 -8.30 -27.99 14.53
C ARG A 151 -7.54 -29.07 13.74
N GLU A 152 -6.22 -28.94 13.53
CA GLU A 152 -5.37 -30.02 13.03
C GLU A 152 -4.94 -30.98 14.14
N GLY A 153 -4.93 -30.51 15.39
CA GLY A 153 -4.50 -31.28 16.55
C GLY A 153 -3.10 -30.88 17.06
N ASN A 154 -2.53 -29.81 16.54
CA ASN A 154 -1.25 -29.27 16.98
C ASN A 154 -1.44 -28.55 18.33
N ALA A 155 -0.53 -28.77 19.28
CA ALA A 155 -0.73 -28.38 20.67
C ALA A 155 0.37 -27.45 21.20
N THR A 156 0.00 -26.20 21.45
CA THR A 156 0.83 -25.21 22.14
C THR A 156 0.58 -25.28 23.64
N GLN A 157 1.66 -25.35 24.42
CA GLN A 157 1.65 -25.51 25.88
C GLN A 157 2.17 -24.24 26.57
N TYR A 158 1.65 -23.96 27.77
CA TYR A 158 2.00 -22.77 28.55
C TYR A 158 2.28 -23.13 30.01
N ALA A 159 3.31 -22.52 30.59
CA ALA A 159 3.68 -22.71 32.00
C ALA A 159 3.75 -21.37 32.74
N TYR A 160 3.15 -21.30 33.92
CA TYR A 160 3.00 -20.07 34.70
C TYR A 160 3.72 -20.13 36.05
N ASP A 161 4.07 -18.97 36.60
CA ASP A 161 4.56 -18.83 37.98
C ASP A 161 3.42 -18.86 39.02
N LYS A 162 3.76 -18.70 40.31
CA LYS A 162 2.79 -18.67 41.42
C LYS A 162 1.93 -17.40 41.48
N ASN A 163 2.31 -16.36 40.76
CA ASN A 163 1.55 -15.13 40.56
C ASN A 163 0.74 -15.19 39.23
N TYR A 164 0.81 -16.33 38.54
CA TYR A 164 0.20 -16.62 37.24
C TYR A 164 0.79 -15.84 36.05
N ASN A 165 2.03 -15.37 36.13
CA ASN A 165 2.78 -14.79 35.01
C ASN A 165 3.28 -15.91 34.07
N LEU A 166 3.37 -15.68 32.76
CA LEU A 166 3.75 -16.72 31.78
C LEU A 166 5.27 -16.89 31.73
N LEU A 167 5.78 -17.94 32.36
CA LEU A 167 7.22 -18.24 32.35
C LEU A 167 7.70 -18.79 31.01
N LYS A 168 6.86 -19.56 30.31
CA LYS A 168 7.27 -20.31 29.13
C LYS A 168 6.08 -20.68 28.23
N THR A 169 6.29 -20.52 26.92
CA THR A 169 5.49 -21.14 25.86
C THR A 169 6.25 -22.37 25.32
N THR A 170 5.53 -23.33 24.76
CA THR A 170 6.13 -24.37 23.90
C THR A 170 5.19 -24.62 22.75
N ASP A 171 5.63 -24.30 21.54
CA ASP A 171 4.81 -24.44 20.35
C ASP A 171 4.75 -25.89 19.85
N ALA A 172 3.99 -26.12 18.77
CA ALA A 172 3.73 -27.46 18.26
C ALA A 172 4.91 -28.11 17.50
N GLU A 173 5.97 -27.38 17.17
CA GLU A 173 7.25 -27.94 16.71
C GLU A 173 8.26 -28.11 17.87
N GLY A 174 7.91 -27.66 19.07
CA GLY A 174 8.80 -27.70 20.24
C GLY A 174 9.76 -26.52 20.30
N GLY A 175 9.48 -25.43 19.58
CA GLY A 175 10.06 -24.11 19.87
C GLY A 175 9.69 -23.68 21.30
N VAL A 176 10.63 -23.04 22.00
CA VAL A 176 10.47 -22.65 23.41
C VAL A 176 10.91 -21.20 23.61
N SER A 177 9.93 -20.30 23.72
CA SER A 177 10.11 -18.95 24.24
C SER A 177 9.81 -18.88 25.75
N SER A 178 10.43 -17.93 26.45
CA SER A 178 10.27 -17.76 27.91
C SER A 178 10.44 -16.33 28.36
N SER A 179 9.70 -15.93 29.41
CA SER A 179 9.78 -14.60 30.03
C SER A 179 10.14 -14.70 31.52
N ALA A 180 11.02 -13.82 31.97
CA ALA A 180 11.43 -13.68 33.37
C ALA A 180 10.86 -12.40 33.98
N TYR A 181 10.43 -12.46 35.23
CA TYR A 181 9.71 -11.38 35.91
C TYR A 181 10.40 -10.90 37.18
N ASP A 182 10.26 -9.62 37.51
CA ASP A 182 10.63 -9.08 38.82
C ASP A 182 9.56 -9.33 39.91
N ALA A 183 9.85 -8.92 41.13
CA ALA A 183 8.95 -9.07 42.28
C ALA A 183 7.65 -8.24 42.19
N LEU A 184 7.48 -7.40 41.17
CA LEU A 184 6.26 -6.64 40.87
C LEU A 184 5.49 -7.23 39.68
N GLY A 185 5.98 -8.31 39.04
CA GLY A 185 5.38 -8.92 37.86
C GLY A 185 5.72 -8.21 36.55
N ARG A 186 6.77 -7.38 36.51
CA ARG A 186 7.25 -6.72 35.29
C ARG A 186 8.28 -7.59 34.58
N VAL A 187 8.26 -7.61 33.25
CA VAL A 187 9.15 -8.47 32.43
C VAL A 187 10.56 -7.91 32.43
N VAL A 188 11.53 -8.62 33.02
CA VAL A 188 12.95 -8.22 33.03
C VAL A 188 13.77 -8.88 31.94
N SER A 189 13.27 -9.98 31.36
CA SER A 189 13.83 -10.58 30.15
C SER A 189 12.78 -11.38 29.41
N GLU A 190 12.88 -11.38 28.08
CA GLU A 190 12.22 -12.35 27.20
C GLU A 190 13.28 -13.08 26.39
N THR A 191 12.99 -14.31 26.00
CA THR A 191 13.89 -15.16 25.21
C THR A 191 13.09 -15.86 24.13
N ASP A 192 13.54 -15.77 22.88
CA ASP A 192 12.91 -16.38 21.72
C ASP A 192 13.16 -17.90 21.64
N GLU A 193 12.55 -18.54 20.66
CA GLU A 193 12.65 -19.99 20.43
C GLU A 193 14.02 -20.46 19.92
N ASN A 194 14.90 -19.54 19.48
CA ASN A 194 16.29 -19.79 19.13
C ASN A 194 17.24 -19.64 20.35
N GLY A 195 16.80 -18.96 21.42
CA GLY A 195 17.59 -18.67 22.62
C GLY A 195 18.13 -17.24 22.70
N SER A 196 17.74 -16.35 21.79
CA SER A 196 18.11 -14.94 21.78
C SER A 196 17.32 -14.19 22.85
N ALA A 197 17.98 -13.41 23.71
CA ALA A 197 17.34 -12.77 24.86
C ALA A 197 17.36 -11.24 24.79
N THR A 198 16.19 -10.63 24.95
CA THR A 198 16.04 -9.19 25.22
C THR A 198 15.83 -8.98 26.72
N THR A 199 16.33 -7.88 27.27
CA THR A 199 16.25 -7.55 28.70
C THR A 199 15.81 -6.12 28.94
N TYR A 200 15.10 -5.88 30.06
CA TYR A 200 14.50 -4.60 30.39
C TYR A 200 14.87 -4.12 31.79
N THR A 201 15.10 -2.82 31.95
CA THR A 201 15.21 -2.18 33.26
C THR A 201 14.13 -1.12 33.45
N TYR A 202 13.73 -0.86 34.69
CA TYR A 202 12.59 -0.01 35.01
C TYR A 202 12.89 1.02 36.09
N ASP A 203 12.17 2.15 36.03
CA ASP A 203 12.12 3.11 37.12
C ASP A 203 11.22 2.64 38.29
N LYS A 204 11.01 3.52 39.27
CA LYS A 204 10.17 3.27 40.46
C LYS A 204 8.66 3.36 40.17
N ASN A 205 8.26 3.87 39.01
CA ASN A 205 6.87 4.05 38.61
C ASN A 205 6.38 2.92 37.69
N GLY A 206 7.30 2.22 37.02
CA GLY A 206 7.00 1.19 36.02
C GLY A 206 7.46 1.51 34.59
N ASN A 207 8.13 2.64 34.37
CA ASN A 207 8.58 3.07 33.05
C ASN A 207 9.88 2.34 32.65
N VAL A 208 10.01 1.93 31.39
CA VAL A 208 11.19 1.21 30.86
C VAL A 208 12.36 2.17 30.69
N LEU A 209 13.38 2.08 31.55
CA LEU A 209 14.58 2.91 31.46
C LEU A 209 15.54 2.44 30.38
N THR A 210 15.70 1.13 30.21
CA THR A 210 16.53 0.54 29.14
C THR A 210 15.87 -0.70 28.57
N GLU A 211 16.11 -0.91 27.28
CA GLU A 211 15.91 -2.17 26.57
C GLU A 211 17.27 -2.58 25.98
N THR A 212 17.67 -3.83 26.19
CA THR A 212 18.95 -4.37 25.69
C THR A 212 18.70 -5.68 24.95
N ASP A 213 19.08 -5.73 23.68
CA ASP A 213 18.86 -6.89 22.80
C ASP A 213 19.92 -8.00 22.94
N ALA A 214 19.73 -9.09 22.19
CA ALA A 214 20.57 -10.29 22.22
C ALA A 214 22.01 -10.08 21.70
N LEU A 215 22.29 -8.98 20.99
CA LEU A 215 23.63 -8.54 20.58
C LEU A 215 24.18 -7.42 21.48
N SER A 216 23.54 -7.18 22.64
CA SER A 216 23.87 -6.13 23.60
C SER A 216 23.69 -4.69 23.09
N GLY A 217 22.87 -4.49 22.04
CA GLY A 217 22.44 -3.17 21.61
C GLY A 217 21.43 -2.57 22.60
N VAL A 218 21.71 -1.38 23.14
CA VAL A 218 20.92 -0.75 24.21
C VAL A 218 20.15 0.47 23.71
N VAL A 219 18.84 0.50 23.91
CA VAL A 219 18.01 1.71 23.84
C VAL A 219 17.77 2.22 25.27
N THR A 220 17.80 3.52 25.48
CA THR A 220 17.48 4.12 26.79
C THR A 220 16.42 5.20 26.69
N ASN A 221 15.52 5.28 27.68
CA ASN A 221 14.46 6.28 27.74
C ASN A 221 14.54 7.10 29.02
N THR A 222 14.28 8.40 28.89
CA THR A 222 14.07 9.31 30.02
C THR A 222 12.62 9.80 30.03
N TYR A 223 12.11 10.17 31.20
CA TYR A 223 10.69 10.47 31.40
C TYR A 223 10.48 11.83 32.07
N ASP A 224 9.41 12.52 31.68
CA ASP A 224 8.97 13.77 32.31
C ASP A 224 8.21 13.51 33.64
N ALA A 225 7.85 14.60 34.33
CA ALA A 225 7.15 14.51 35.61
C ALA A 225 5.70 13.95 35.53
N ARG A 226 5.18 13.66 34.33
CA ARG A 226 3.92 12.94 34.10
C ARG A 226 4.14 11.49 33.64
N GLY A 227 5.38 11.03 33.49
CA GLY A 227 5.70 9.69 32.97
C GLY A 227 5.66 9.57 31.45
N ARG A 228 5.73 10.69 30.71
CA ARG A 228 5.83 10.70 29.24
C ARG A 228 7.30 10.66 28.82
N VAL A 229 7.64 10.02 27.70
CA VAL A 229 9.03 9.92 27.21
C VAL A 229 9.57 11.32 26.89
N ALA A 230 10.54 11.82 27.66
CA ALA A 230 11.16 13.13 27.44
C ALA A 230 12.30 13.07 26.43
N ALA A 231 13.01 11.94 26.37
CA ALA A 231 14.00 11.64 25.34
C ALA A 231 14.19 10.12 25.21
N THR A 232 14.48 9.68 24.00
CA THR A 232 14.94 8.33 23.66
C THR A 232 16.33 8.43 23.06
N THR A 233 17.26 7.65 23.58
CA THR A 233 18.58 7.45 23.03
C THR A 233 18.63 6.04 22.43
N ASP A 234 18.94 5.95 21.14
CA ASP A 234 19.00 4.69 20.40
C ASP A 234 20.29 3.90 20.66
N LYS A 235 20.53 2.87 19.84
CA LYS A 235 21.70 1.99 19.93
C LYS A 235 22.99 2.61 19.34
N LEU A 236 22.94 3.84 18.79
CA LEU A 236 24.10 4.72 18.50
C LEU A 236 24.53 5.55 19.69
N GLY A 237 23.59 5.91 20.55
CA GLY A 237 23.71 7.12 21.37
C GLY A 237 23.10 8.36 20.70
N ALA A 238 22.51 8.24 19.51
CA ALA A 238 21.75 9.32 18.89
C ALA A 238 20.46 9.53 19.70
N THR A 239 20.21 10.77 20.11
CA THR A 239 19.18 11.10 21.09
C THR A 239 18.12 12.01 20.49
N THR A 240 16.89 11.52 20.42
CA THR A 240 15.71 12.31 20.07
C THR A 240 15.01 12.76 21.34
N THR A 241 14.62 14.03 21.40
CA THR A 241 13.96 14.65 22.56
C THR A 241 12.55 15.12 22.19
N TYR A 242 11.62 14.95 23.13
CA TYR A 242 10.21 15.22 22.94
C TYR A 242 9.74 16.26 23.97
N THR A 243 9.04 17.28 23.49
CA THR A 243 8.34 18.24 24.36
C THR A 243 6.86 18.20 24.05
N TYR A 244 6.05 18.21 25.10
CA TYR A 244 4.60 18.10 25.01
C TYR A 244 3.92 19.41 25.39
N ASP A 245 2.67 19.56 24.97
CA ASP A 245 1.79 20.59 25.52
C ASP A 245 1.27 20.23 26.92
N ALA A 246 0.32 21.05 27.41
CA ALA A 246 -0.31 20.84 28.70
C ALA A 246 -1.33 19.67 28.71
N ALA A 247 -2.10 19.46 27.64
CA ALA A 247 -3.11 18.41 27.56
C ALA A 247 -2.51 17.00 27.48
N GLY A 248 -1.36 16.85 26.84
CA GLY A 248 -0.72 15.55 26.63
C GLY A 248 0.05 15.44 25.32
N ASN A 249 -0.27 16.29 24.33
CA ASN A 249 0.08 16.09 22.93
C ASN A 249 1.55 16.40 22.65
N LEU A 250 2.20 15.64 21.76
CA LEU A 250 3.58 15.90 21.31
C LEU A 250 3.60 17.25 20.59
N ARG A 251 4.32 18.25 21.10
CA ARG A 251 4.36 19.61 20.54
C ARG A 251 5.58 19.88 19.67
N LYS A 252 6.74 19.32 20.05
CA LYS A 252 8.00 19.41 19.32
C LYS A 252 8.79 18.13 19.50
N GLU A 253 9.26 17.58 18.40
CA GLU A 253 10.23 16.49 18.33
C GLU A 253 11.56 17.08 17.86
N THR A 254 12.68 16.78 18.51
CA THR A 254 14.00 17.33 18.15
C THR A 254 15.01 16.19 18.10
N ASP A 255 15.62 15.98 16.94
CA ASP A 255 16.56 14.87 16.70
C ASP A 255 17.98 15.14 17.19
N ALA A 256 18.86 14.16 17.01
CA ALA A 256 20.27 14.20 17.41
C ALA A 256 21.09 15.31 16.72
N ASN A 257 20.64 15.82 15.57
CA ASN A 257 21.26 16.94 14.87
C ASN A 257 20.70 18.30 15.32
N ASN A 258 19.77 18.32 16.28
CA ASN A 258 19.01 19.49 16.76
C ASN A 258 18.03 20.09 15.74
N ALA A 259 17.81 19.42 14.61
CA ALA A 259 16.67 19.73 13.74
C ALA A 259 15.37 19.25 14.42
N TYR A 260 14.22 19.81 14.02
CA TYR A 260 12.98 19.57 14.75
C TYR A 260 11.71 19.73 13.92
N ALA A 261 10.72 18.87 14.23
CA ALA A 261 9.35 19.03 13.77
C ALA A 261 8.51 19.72 14.86
N VAL A 262 7.44 20.41 14.44
CA VAL A 262 6.47 21.09 15.31
C VAL A 262 5.06 20.66 14.98
N TYR A 263 4.27 20.41 16.03
CA TYR A 263 2.89 19.95 15.96
C TYR A 263 2.01 20.96 16.71
N GLN A 264 0.87 21.32 16.13
CA GLN A 264 -0.07 22.28 16.70
C GLN A 264 -1.47 21.68 16.71
N TYR A 265 -2.19 21.82 17.83
CA TYR A 265 -3.49 21.20 18.05
C TYR A 265 -4.58 22.24 18.33
N ASP A 266 -5.82 21.91 18.00
CA ASP A 266 -6.99 22.65 18.49
C ASP A 266 -7.39 22.20 19.91
N ALA A 267 -8.42 22.85 20.48
CA ALA A 267 -8.90 22.57 21.83
C ALA A 267 -9.55 21.18 22.01
N ASN A 268 -9.74 20.40 20.94
CA ASN A 268 -10.18 19.00 20.99
C ASN A 268 -9.01 18.01 20.89
N ASN A 269 -7.77 18.50 20.75
CA ASN A 269 -6.55 17.75 20.44
C ASN A 269 -6.46 17.23 19.00
N ASN A 270 -7.15 17.86 18.03
CA ASN A 270 -6.95 17.55 16.61
C ASN A 270 -5.70 18.28 16.08
N LEU A 271 -4.85 17.62 15.30
CA LEU A 271 -3.62 18.20 14.74
C LEU A 271 -3.97 19.20 13.62
N ILE A 272 -3.98 20.50 13.90
CA ILE A 272 -4.34 21.54 12.91
C ILE A 272 -3.18 22.01 12.03
N GLN A 273 -1.93 21.81 12.47
CA GLN A 273 -0.74 22.05 11.64
C GLN A 273 0.41 21.12 12.05
N TYR A 274 1.02 20.51 11.04
CA TYR A 274 2.34 19.90 11.13
C TYR A 274 3.35 20.79 10.39
N THR A 275 4.53 20.97 10.97
CA THR A 275 5.68 21.64 10.35
C THR A 275 6.89 20.71 10.48
N ASN A 276 7.52 20.39 9.37
CA ASN A 276 8.65 19.45 9.30
C ASN A 276 9.99 20.14 9.61
N ARG A 277 11.09 19.38 9.56
CA ARG A 277 12.44 19.85 9.90
C ARG A 277 13.00 20.90 8.94
N ASN A 278 12.49 20.95 7.71
CA ASN A 278 12.81 21.97 6.70
C ASN A 278 11.91 23.23 6.83
N ASN A 279 11.05 23.31 7.86
CA ASN A 279 10.05 24.35 8.05
C ASN A 279 8.99 24.42 6.91
N GLU A 280 8.79 23.31 6.19
CA GLU A 280 7.65 23.09 5.30
C GLU A 280 6.44 22.68 6.16
N TRP A 281 5.22 23.03 5.75
CA TRP A 281 4.02 22.72 6.55
C TRP A 281 2.83 22.19 5.76
N VAL A 282 2.03 21.40 6.47
CA VAL A 282 0.67 20.98 6.10
C VAL A 282 -0.28 21.40 7.22
N LYS A 283 -1.41 21.99 6.84
CA LYS A 283 -2.52 22.34 7.75
C LYS A 283 -3.70 21.42 7.50
N TYR A 284 -4.44 21.14 8.55
CA TYR A 284 -5.60 20.25 8.52
C TYR A 284 -6.82 20.96 9.10
N ALA A 285 -7.98 20.71 8.51
CA ALA A 285 -9.27 21.23 8.97
C ALA A 285 -10.22 20.06 9.26
N TYR A 286 -10.96 20.20 10.36
CA TYR A 286 -11.84 19.17 10.90
C TYR A 286 -13.28 19.68 11.01
N ASP A 287 -14.24 18.79 10.80
CA ASP A 287 -15.65 19.07 11.05
C ASP A 287 -16.01 19.08 12.55
N CYS A 288 -17.30 19.25 12.85
CA CYS A 288 -17.83 19.21 14.22
C CYS A 288 -17.82 17.81 14.87
N MET A 289 -17.53 16.76 14.08
CA MET A 289 -17.35 15.37 14.53
C MET A 289 -15.87 15.01 14.71
N ASN A 290 -14.95 15.93 14.41
CA ASN A 290 -13.49 15.76 14.42
C ASN A 290 -12.93 14.83 13.32
N ARG A 291 -13.62 14.74 12.17
CA ARG A 291 -13.13 14.07 10.95
C ARG A 291 -12.37 15.09 10.08
N GLN A 292 -11.25 14.69 9.45
CA GLN A 292 -10.46 15.58 8.59
C GLN A 292 -11.22 15.84 7.27
N VAL A 293 -11.74 17.05 7.08
CA VAL A 293 -12.45 17.43 5.84
C VAL A 293 -11.55 18.10 4.80
N LYS A 294 -10.36 18.55 5.20
CA LYS A 294 -9.39 19.16 4.28
C LYS A 294 -7.98 19.13 4.85
N GLU A 295 -7.01 18.94 3.98
CA GLU A 295 -5.60 19.24 4.20
C GLU A 295 -5.12 20.30 3.21
N THR A 296 -4.05 21.02 3.52
CA THR A 296 -3.50 22.07 2.65
C THR A 296 -2.01 22.27 2.92
N ASN A 297 -1.18 22.12 1.89
CA ASN A 297 0.27 22.32 1.98
C ASN A 297 0.67 23.80 1.85
N GLN A 298 1.96 24.10 1.99
CA GLN A 298 2.50 25.46 1.93
C GLN A 298 2.41 26.14 0.56
N LEU A 299 2.13 25.40 -0.52
CA LEU A 299 1.82 25.96 -1.85
C LEU A 299 0.32 26.30 -2.00
N ASN A 300 -0.51 25.95 -1.01
CA ASN A 300 -1.98 26.01 -1.01
C ASN A 300 -2.68 24.93 -1.87
N HIS A 301 -1.94 23.91 -2.35
CA HIS A 301 -2.56 22.72 -2.92
C HIS A 301 -3.32 22.00 -1.80
N ALA A 302 -4.50 21.44 -2.09
CA ALA A 302 -5.42 20.97 -1.04
C ALA A 302 -6.30 19.79 -1.46
N THR A 303 -6.10 18.66 -0.78
CA THR A 303 -7.04 17.52 -0.75
C THR A 303 -8.23 17.84 0.16
N GLU A 304 -9.43 17.54 -0.30
CA GLU A 304 -10.70 17.73 0.44
C GLU A 304 -11.45 16.39 0.53
N TYR A 305 -12.12 16.16 1.67
CA TYR A 305 -12.75 14.89 2.01
C TYR A 305 -14.21 15.11 2.39
N GLU A 306 -15.10 14.29 1.84
CA GLU A 306 -16.52 14.27 2.21
C GLU A 306 -16.85 12.98 2.97
N TYR A 307 -17.79 13.07 3.90
CA TYR A 307 -18.27 11.95 4.71
C TYR A 307 -19.80 11.90 4.73
N ASP A 308 -20.37 10.72 4.98
CA ASP A 308 -21.77 10.56 5.34
C ASP A 308 -22.02 10.82 6.85
N LEU A 309 -23.20 10.45 7.35
CA LEU A 309 -23.58 10.67 8.74
C LEU A 309 -23.02 9.60 9.70
N ALA A 310 -22.72 8.40 9.19
CA ALA A 310 -22.08 7.34 9.98
C ALA A 310 -20.57 7.59 10.19
N GLY A 311 -19.89 8.21 9.21
CA GLY A 311 -18.44 8.41 9.22
C GLY A 311 -17.71 7.86 8.00
N ASN A 312 -18.40 7.28 7.03
CA ASN A 312 -17.79 6.69 5.85
C ASN A 312 -17.39 7.81 4.87
N GLN A 313 -16.20 7.71 4.27
CA GLN A 313 -15.67 8.74 3.38
C GLN A 313 -16.32 8.64 1.99
N THR A 314 -17.33 9.46 1.72
CA THR A 314 -18.10 9.45 0.46
C THR A 314 -17.36 10.06 -0.72
N ALA A 315 -16.34 10.90 -0.50
CA ALA A 315 -15.48 11.38 -1.58
C ALA A 315 -14.08 11.81 -1.14
N VAL A 316 -13.16 11.77 -2.10
CA VAL A 316 -11.86 12.46 -2.09
C VAL A 316 -11.82 13.41 -3.28
N ILE A 317 -11.42 14.66 -3.04
CA ILE A 317 -11.30 15.72 -4.04
C ILE A 317 -9.84 16.18 -4.05
N ASP A 318 -9.16 16.05 -5.18
CA ASP A 318 -7.75 16.46 -5.31
C ASP A 318 -7.59 17.99 -5.45
N GLY A 319 -6.34 18.48 -5.54
CA GLY A 319 -6.07 19.90 -5.73
C GLY A 319 -6.65 20.46 -7.03
N ASN A 320 -6.63 19.69 -8.12
CA ASN A 320 -7.24 20.01 -9.41
C ASN A 320 -8.79 20.02 -9.37
N LYS A 321 -9.40 19.61 -8.24
CA LYS A 321 -10.84 19.43 -8.02
C LYS A 321 -11.48 18.31 -8.83
N ASN A 322 -10.68 17.30 -9.17
CA ASN A 322 -11.19 16.00 -9.59
C ASN A 322 -11.75 15.26 -8.37
N LYS A 323 -12.95 14.68 -8.50
CA LYS A 323 -13.67 14.03 -7.39
C LYS A 323 -13.80 12.53 -7.61
N THR A 324 -13.15 11.74 -6.76
CA THR A 324 -13.41 10.31 -6.61
C THR A 324 -14.52 10.11 -5.59
N ILE A 325 -15.50 9.27 -5.92
CA ILE A 325 -16.70 9.02 -5.10
C ILE A 325 -16.68 7.58 -4.60
N TYR A 326 -17.17 7.37 -3.37
CA TYR A 326 -17.35 6.08 -2.73
C TYR A 326 -18.80 5.93 -2.25
N THR A 327 -19.38 4.74 -2.40
CA THR A 327 -20.73 4.45 -1.90
C THR A 327 -20.74 3.20 -1.02
N TYR A 328 -21.66 3.14 -0.06
CA TYR A 328 -21.67 2.16 1.02
C TYR A 328 -23.04 1.47 1.16
N ASP A 329 -23.06 0.22 1.62
CA ASP A 329 -24.30 -0.50 1.94
C ASP A 329 -24.82 -0.18 3.36
N GLY A 330 -25.94 -0.81 3.74
CA GLY A 330 -26.54 -0.63 5.06
C GLY A 330 -25.71 -1.20 6.22
N LEU A 331 -24.60 -1.91 5.96
CA LEU A 331 -23.61 -2.29 6.98
C LEU A 331 -22.39 -1.35 6.97
N ASN A 332 -22.47 -0.25 6.22
CA ASN A 332 -21.39 0.71 6.02
C ASN A 332 -20.15 0.10 5.31
N ARG A 333 -20.35 -0.96 4.49
CA ARG A 333 -19.31 -1.57 3.65
C ARG A 333 -19.27 -0.94 2.26
N LEU A 334 -18.08 -0.74 1.69
CA LEU A 334 -17.88 -0.14 0.36
C LEU A 334 -18.55 -1.01 -0.74
N VAL A 335 -19.47 -0.46 -1.51
CA VAL A 335 -20.13 -1.16 -2.64
C VAL A 335 -19.85 -0.55 -4.01
N SER A 336 -19.42 0.71 -4.09
CA SER A 336 -18.78 1.21 -5.32
C SER A 336 -17.71 2.26 -5.05
N LYS A 337 -16.74 2.31 -5.97
CA LYS A 337 -15.79 3.40 -6.16
C LYS A 337 -15.95 3.93 -7.58
N THR A 338 -15.97 5.25 -7.74
CA THR A 338 -16.11 5.91 -9.06
C THR A 338 -15.07 7.01 -9.19
N ASN A 339 -14.24 6.95 -10.23
CA ASN A 339 -13.25 7.98 -10.55
C ASN A 339 -13.90 9.22 -11.20
N ALA A 340 -13.14 10.31 -11.34
CA ALA A 340 -13.68 11.60 -11.78
C ALA A 340 -14.00 11.69 -13.29
N GLU A 341 -13.66 10.68 -14.09
CA GLU A 341 -14.16 10.50 -15.47
C GLU A 341 -15.39 9.57 -15.54
N GLY A 342 -15.84 9.03 -14.41
CA GLY A 342 -17.01 8.16 -14.30
C GLY A 342 -16.71 6.66 -14.40
N GLY A 343 -15.43 6.26 -14.49
CA GLY A 343 -15.04 4.85 -14.42
C GLY A 343 -15.35 4.27 -13.05
N MET A 344 -16.01 3.11 -13.01
CA MET A 344 -16.62 2.56 -11.80
C MET A 344 -16.23 1.11 -11.55
N PHE A 345 -16.01 0.81 -10.28
CA PHE A 345 -15.76 -0.53 -9.76
C PHE A 345 -16.73 -0.81 -8.60
N GLU A 346 -17.53 -1.87 -8.71
CA GLU A 346 -18.49 -2.31 -7.70
C GLU A 346 -17.96 -3.51 -6.91
N TYR A 347 -18.35 -3.57 -5.63
CA TYR A 347 -18.11 -4.69 -4.74
C TYR A 347 -19.44 -5.31 -4.31
N ARG A 348 -19.51 -6.64 -4.31
CA ARG A 348 -20.68 -7.43 -3.94
C ARG A 348 -20.26 -8.39 -2.83
N TYR A 349 -21.09 -8.51 -1.79
CA TYR A 349 -20.81 -9.35 -0.63
C TYR A 349 -21.85 -10.46 -0.45
N ASP A 350 -21.45 -11.58 0.15
CA ASP A 350 -22.39 -12.61 0.63
C ASP A 350 -23.04 -12.21 1.98
N SER A 351 -23.93 -13.06 2.48
CA SER A 351 -24.56 -12.86 3.80
C SER A 351 -23.60 -13.13 4.97
N PHE A 352 -22.49 -13.85 4.77
CA PHE A 352 -21.46 -14.08 5.79
C PHE A 352 -20.57 -12.85 6.01
N GLY A 353 -20.36 -12.04 4.98
CA GLY A 353 -19.57 -10.82 4.98
C GLY A 353 -18.48 -10.79 3.91
N ASN A 354 -18.22 -11.92 3.24
CA ASN A 354 -17.12 -12.09 2.29
C ASN A 354 -17.45 -11.42 0.95
N THR A 355 -16.43 -11.01 0.20
CA THR A 355 -16.58 -10.38 -1.13
C THR A 355 -16.99 -11.43 -2.16
N ALA A 356 -18.30 -11.65 -2.35
CA ALA A 356 -18.88 -12.58 -3.33
C ALA A 356 -18.63 -12.21 -4.81
N GLY A 357 -18.20 -10.98 -5.09
CA GLY A 357 -17.78 -10.60 -6.44
C GLY A 357 -17.39 -9.14 -6.57
N THR A 358 -16.72 -8.83 -7.67
CA THR A 358 -16.42 -7.46 -8.11
C THR A 358 -17.03 -7.23 -9.49
N THR A 359 -17.24 -5.97 -9.88
CA THR A 359 -17.70 -5.62 -11.23
C THR A 359 -17.04 -4.34 -11.70
N MET A 360 -16.20 -4.41 -12.73
CA MET A 360 -15.67 -3.24 -13.42
C MET A 360 -16.58 -2.84 -14.59
N TYR A 361 -16.70 -1.53 -14.79
CA TYR A 361 -17.44 -0.92 -15.88
C TYR A 361 -16.47 -0.37 -16.92
N GLY A 362 -16.18 -1.18 -17.94
CA GLY A 362 -15.56 -0.72 -19.18
C GLY A 362 -16.50 0.23 -19.94
N GLY A 363 -15.99 0.90 -20.97
CA GLY A 363 -16.75 1.96 -21.67
C GLY A 363 -17.94 1.46 -22.51
N GLY A 364 -19.10 1.20 -21.89
CA GLY A 364 -20.34 0.81 -22.56
C GLY A 364 -21.41 0.27 -21.59
N ASP A 365 -22.32 -0.56 -22.11
CA ASP A 365 -23.21 -1.41 -21.29
C ASP A 365 -22.51 -2.70 -20.78
N GLU A 366 -21.26 -2.94 -21.21
CA GLU A 366 -20.49 -4.14 -20.93
C GLU A 366 -19.84 -4.11 -19.53
N LYS A 367 -19.87 -5.25 -18.83
CA LYS A 367 -19.46 -5.36 -17.43
C LYS A 367 -18.51 -6.54 -17.22
N ALA A 368 -17.32 -6.25 -16.72
CA ALA A 368 -16.32 -7.25 -16.36
C ALA A 368 -16.56 -7.70 -14.91
N ALA A 369 -17.21 -8.86 -14.73
CA ALA A 369 -17.65 -9.35 -13.42
C ALA A 369 -16.87 -10.59 -12.96
N THR A 370 -16.05 -10.45 -11.91
CA THR A 370 -15.44 -11.58 -11.20
C THR A 370 -16.38 -12.02 -10.07
N THR A 371 -16.47 -13.32 -9.78
CA THR A 371 -17.24 -13.86 -8.65
C THR A 371 -16.43 -14.83 -7.81
N TYR A 372 -16.74 -14.85 -6.51
CA TYR A 372 -16.06 -15.65 -5.51
C TYR A 372 -17.09 -16.46 -4.72
N ALA A 373 -16.78 -17.72 -4.41
CA ALA A 373 -17.62 -18.58 -3.56
C ALA A 373 -16.81 -19.08 -2.37
N TYR A 374 -17.45 -19.20 -1.21
CA TYR A 374 -16.82 -19.52 0.07
C TYR A 374 -17.49 -20.73 0.73
N ASP A 375 -16.77 -21.39 1.66
CA ASP A 375 -17.34 -22.41 2.54
C ASP A 375 -17.96 -21.82 3.83
N ALA A 376 -18.53 -22.68 4.68
CA ALA A 376 -19.19 -22.28 5.92
C ALA A 376 -18.23 -21.79 7.03
N ALA A 377 -16.92 -21.83 6.82
CA ALA A 377 -15.90 -21.20 7.67
C ALA A 377 -15.32 -19.91 7.05
N GLY A 378 -15.74 -19.53 5.83
CA GLY A 378 -15.26 -18.35 5.12
C GLY A 378 -14.02 -18.59 4.24
N ASN A 379 -13.67 -19.85 3.96
CA ASN A 379 -12.56 -20.16 3.06
C ASN A 379 -12.99 -20.02 1.59
N LEU A 380 -12.19 -19.33 0.77
CA LEU A 380 -12.44 -19.19 -0.66
C LEU A 380 -12.39 -20.57 -1.35
N LEU A 381 -13.47 -21.02 -1.96
CA LEU A 381 -13.53 -22.27 -2.72
C LEU A 381 -13.23 -22.08 -4.20
N THR A 382 -13.74 -21.00 -4.80
CA THR A 382 -13.59 -20.71 -6.24
C THR A 382 -13.51 -19.23 -6.52
N GLU A 383 -12.62 -18.83 -7.42
CA GLU A 383 -12.66 -17.55 -8.15
C GLU A 383 -13.11 -17.83 -9.59
N THR A 384 -14.04 -17.05 -10.13
CA THR A 384 -14.50 -17.13 -11.53
C THR A 384 -14.30 -15.79 -12.22
N SER A 385 -13.53 -15.78 -13.30
CA SER A 385 -13.17 -14.56 -14.05
C SER A 385 -14.30 -14.08 -14.98
N PRO A 386 -14.22 -12.84 -15.52
CA PRO A 386 -15.26 -12.30 -16.42
C PRO A 386 -15.58 -13.11 -17.69
N LEU A 387 -14.68 -13.98 -18.18
CA LEU A 387 -14.96 -14.91 -19.28
C LEU A 387 -15.38 -16.32 -18.81
N GLY A 388 -15.51 -16.54 -17.51
CA GLY A 388 -15.96 -17.82 -16.94
C GLY A 388 -14.86 -18.86 -16.72
N SER A 389 -13.57 -18.51 -16.84
CA SER A 389 -12.47 -19.35 -16.34
C SER A 389 -12.57 -19.46 -14.82
N VAL A 390 -12.32 -20.63 -14.25
CA VAL A 390 -12.48 -20.88 -12.80
C VAL A 390 -11.18 -21.38 -12.20
N THR A 391 -10.66 -20.64 -11.20
CA THR A 391 -9.64 -21.13 -10.26
C THR A 391 -10.32 -21.73 -9.04
N THR A 392 -9.83 -22.86 -8.56
CA THR A 392 -10.41 -23.59 -7.42
C THR A 392 -9.39 -23.86 -6.32
N TYR A 393 -9.85 -23.91 -5.07
CA TYR A 393 -9.01 -24.06 -3.89
C TYR A 393 -9.54 -25.16 -2.96
N THR A 394 -8.65 -25.92 -2.33
CA THR A 394 -8.96 -26.78 -1.18
C THR A 394 -8.15 -26.34 0.04
N HIS A 395 -8.65 -26.64 1.25
CA HIS A 395 -8.13 -26.09 2.49
C HIS A 395 -7.93 -27.16 3.57
N ASP A 396 -7.00 -26.91 4.49
CA ASP A 396 -6.91 -27.63 5.77
C ASP A 396 -7.98 -27.13 6.76
N LYS A 397 -7.96 -27.64 8.00
CA LYS A 397 -8.99 -27.29 9.00
C LYS A 397 -8.79 -25.93 9.67
N GLU A 398 -7.66 -25.25 9.51
CA GLU A 398 -7.48 -23.84 9.94
C GLU A 398 -7.66 -22.83 8.80
N GLY A 399 -7.73 -23.31 7.55
CA GLY A 399 -7.98 -22.49 6.36
C GLY A 399 -6.72 -22.18 5.54
N ASN A 400 -5.66 -22.96 5.64
CA ASN A 400 -4.50 -22.84 4.73
C ASN A 400 -4.76 -23.62 3.44
N VAL A 401 -4.26 -23.15 2.29
CA VAL A 401 -4.57 -23.72 0.96
C VAL A 401 -3.78 -25.02 0.75
N LEU A 402 -4.45 -26.17 0.74
CA LEU A 402 -3.79 -27.45 0.43
C LEU A 402 -3.59 -27.66 -1.07
N THR A 403 -4.52 -27.18 -1.91
CA THR A 403 -4.36 -27.19 -3.37
C THR A 403 -5.00 -25.98 -4.00
N GLN A 404 -4.35 -25.44 -5.03
CA GLN A 404 -4.93 -24.51 -6.00
C GLN A 404 -4.95 -25.21 -7.37
N VAL A 405 -6.03 -25.06 -8.13
CA VAL A 405 -6.07 -25.39 -9.56
C VAL A 405 -6.37 -24.10 -10.29
N ASP A 406 -5.46 -23.68 -11.17
CA ASP A 406 -5.55 -22.40 -11.89
C ASP A 406 -6.58 -22.42 -13.03
N GLU A 407 -6.77 -21.28 -13.69
CA GLU A 407 -7.67 -21.10 -14.82
C GLU A 407 -7.33 -21.99 -16.03
N ASN A 408 -6.07 -22.42 -16.15
CA ASN A 408 -5.59 -23.34 -17.18
C ASN A 408 -5.81 -24.83 -16.79
N GLY A 409 -6.35 -25.11 -15.61
CA GLY A 409 -6.57 -26.47 -15.09
C GLY A 409 -5.31 -27.12 -14.50
N LYS A 410 -4.24 -26.36 -14.25
CA LYS A 410 -2.97 -26.84 -13.70
C LYS A 410 -3.00 -26.75 -12.17
N GLN A 411 -2.72 -27.88 -11.52
CA GLN A 411 -2.74 -27.98 -10.07
C GLN A 411 -1.38 -27.63 -9.44
N THR A 412 -1.41 -26.75 -8.45
CA THR A 412 -0.38 -26.60 -7.42
C THR A 412 -0.89 -27.15 -6.09
N ALA A 413 -0.07 -27.90 -5.37
CA ALA A 413 -0.35 -28.44 -4.04
C ALA A 413 0.67 -27.90 -3.04
N TYR A 414 0.24 -27.70 -1.79
CA TYR A 414 1.05 -27.14 -0.73
C TYR A 414 1.00 -28.02 0.52
N THR A 415 2.06 -27.98 1.32
CA THR A 415 2.10 -28.64 2.63
C THR A 415 2.75 -27.72 3.64
N TYR A 416 2.23 -27.73 4.87
CA TYR A 416 2.66 -26.87 5.96
C TYR A 416 3.23 -27.67 7.14
N ASP A 417 4.02 -27.04 8.00
CA ASP A 417 4.39 -27.59 9.32
C ASP A 417 3.32 -27.30 10.38
N LYS A 418 3.57 -27.69 11.64
CA LYS A 418 2.61 -27.47 12.75
C LYS A 418 2.54 -26.02 13.26
N LEU A 419 3.26 -25.10 12.62
CA LEU A 419 3.14 -23.64 12.77
C LEU A 419 2.60 -22.99 11.48
N TYR A 420 1.99 -23.80 10.60
CA TYR A 420 1.39 -23.37 9.34
C TYR A 420 2.34 -22.67 8.35
N ARG A 421 3.65 -22.90 8.50
CA ARG A 421 4.68 -22.40 7.57
C ARG A 421 4.79 -23.36 6.38
N MET A 422 4.82 -22.84 5.16
CA MET A 422 4.80 -23.65 3.94
C MET A 422 6.13 -24.41 3.77
N VAL A 423 6.16 -25.73 4.02
CA VAL A 423 7.37 -26.57 3.86
C VAL A 423 7.50 -27.19 2.48
N SER A 424 6.44 -27.19 1.65
CA SER A 424 6.56 -27.55 0.22
C SER A 424 5.47 -26.91 -0.64
N ARG A 425 5.85 -26.63 -1.90
CA ARG A 425 4.99 -26.30 -3.04
C ARG A 425 5.29 -27.30 -4.15
N LYS A 426 4.29 -27.99 -4.68
CA LYS A 426 4.41 -28.93 -5.80
C LYS A 426 3.47 -28.57 -6.93
N ASP A 427 3.98 -28.56 -8.15
CA ASP A 427 3.27 -28.17 -9.35
C ASP A 427 3.72 -29.03 -10.55
N ALA A 428 3.44 -28.59 -11.78
CA ALA A 428 3.88 -29.32 -12.99
C ALA A 428 5.30 -28.95 -13.47
N ASP A 429 5.94 -27.94 -12.88
CA ASP A 429 7.34 -27.56 -13.16
C ASP A 429 8.29 -28.30 -12.20
N GLY A 430 7.86 -28.59 -10.96
CA GLY A 430 8.58 -29.48 -10.05
C GLY A 430 8.00 -29.59 -8.63
N THR A 431 8.91 -29.59 -7.65
CA THR A 431 8.56 -29.53 -6.23
C THR A 431 9.60 -28.70 -5.53
N ALA A 432 9.17 -27.56 -5.00
CA ALA A 432 9.94 -26.73 -4.09
C ALA A 432 9.71 -27.19 -2.65
N THR A 433 10.76 -27.14 -1.83
CA THR A 433 10.74 -27.43 -0.39
C THR A 433 11.43 -26.31 0.38
N PHE A 434 10.88 -25.95 1.53
CA PHE A 434 11.36 -24.85 2.36
C PHE A 434 11.64 -25.37 3.78
N ALA A 435 12.68 -24.84 4.41
CA ALA A 435 13.06 -25.17 5.78
C ALA A 435 13.16 -23.91 6.62
N TYR A 436 12.80 -24.02 7.90
CA TYR A 436 12.73 -22.91 8.84
C TYR A 436 13.52 -23.24 10.12
N ASP A 437 13.99 -22.22 10.84
CA ASP A 437 14.45 -22.37 12.21
C ASP A 437 13.28 -22.41 13.22
N LYS A 438 13.56 -22.21 14.51
CA LYS A 438 12.54 -22.25 15.56
C LYS A 438 11.83 -20.90 15.77
N ALA A 439 12.47 -19.78 15.43
CA ALA A 439 11.89 -18.45 15.56
C ALA A 439 10.96 -18.09 14.38
N GLY A 440 11.17 -18.69 13.21
CA GLY A 440 10.37 -18.44 12.00
C GLY A 440 11.19 -18.23 10.74
N ASN A 441 12.51 -18.10 10.84
CA ASN A 441 13.35 -17.67 9.73
C ASN A 441 13.53 -18.79 8.70
N MET A 442 13.29 -18.51 7.42
CA MET A 442 13.50 -19.46 6.34
C MET A 442 15.00 -19.70 6.13
N THR A 443 15.50 -20.87 6.52
CA THR A 443 16.92 -21.25 6.44
C THR A 443 17.32 -21.81 5.08
N SER A 444 16.39 -22.34 4.29
CA SER A 444 16.63 -22.68 2.89
C SER A 444 15.36 -22.85 2.08
N ALA A 445 15.49 -22.69 0.77
CA ALA A 445 14.50 -23.03 -0.24
C ALA A 445 15.18 -23.83 -1.37
N LYS A 446 14.56 -24.92 -1.79
CA LYS A 446 15.16 -25.91 -2.70
C LYS A 446 14.15 -26.38 -3.74
N ASP A 447 14.58 -26.54 -4.98
CA ASP A 447 13.77 -27.08 -6.08
C ASP A 447 14.60 -28.04 -6.96
N GLY A 448 14.28 -28.14 -8.26
CA GLY A 448 15.06 -28.89 -9.25
C GLY A 448 16.28 -28.14 -9.82
N ASN A 449 16.39 -26.82 -9.58
CA ASN A 449 17.49 -25.98 -10.07
C ASN A 449 18.62 -25.88 -9.04
N GLY A 450 18.30 -25.92 -7.74
CA GLY A 450 19.31 -26.02 -6.69
C GLY A 450 18.76 -25.81 -5.29
N THR A 451 19.55 -25.20 -4.42
CA THR A 451 19.15 -24.81 -3.06
C THR A 451 19.75 -23.45 -2.73
N VAL A 452 18.90 -22.46 -2.45
CA VAL A 452 19.30 -21.23 -1.78
C VAL A 452 19.19 -21.45 -0.27
N ALA A 453 20.20 -21.00 0.49
CA ALA A 453 20.27 -21.14 1.94
C ALA A 453 20.61 -19.81 2.61
N PHE A 454 19.99 -19.54 3.76
CA PHE A 454 20.09 -18.29 4.51
C PHE A 454 20.69 -18.55 5.89
N ALA A 455 21.66 -17.72 6.29
CA ALA A 455 22.22 -17.69 7.64
C ALA A 455 21.76 -16.42 8.38
N PHE A 456 21.49 -16.53 9.68
CA PHE A 456 20.96 -15.44 10.50
C PHE A 456 21.82 -15.20 11.75
N ASP A 457 21.77 -13.98 12.29
CA ASP A 457 22.30 -13.66 13.63
C ASP A 457 21.22 -13.75 14.74
N ALA A 458 21.60 -13.42 15.98
CA ALA A 458 20.71 -13.45 17.14
C ALA A 458 19.60 -12.37 17.15
N LEU A 459 19.53 -11.50 16.13
CA LEU A 459 18.40 -10.60 15.89
C LEU A 459 17.61 -11.04 14.65
N SER A 460 17.78 -12.29 14.19
CA SER A 460 17.17 -12.86 12.99
C SER A 460 17.51 -12.11 11.69
N ARG A 461 18.69 -11.47 11.61
CA ARG A 461 19.11 -10.71 10.43
C ARG A 461 19.98 -11.56 9.52
N THR A 462 19.72 -11.54 8.21
CA THR A 462 20.39 -12.38 7.22
C THR A 462 21.88 -12.01 7.09
N THR A 463 22.77 -12.80 7.67
CA THR A 463 24.23 -12.58 7.63
C THR A 463 24.89 -13.16 6.39
N ALA A 464 24.27 -14.16 5.74
CA ALA A 464 24.71 -14.66 4.44
C ALA A 464 23.56 -15.33 3.68
N VAL A 465 23.68 -15.34 2.34
CA VAL A 465 22.91 -16.19 1.44
C VAL A 465 23.85 -16.98 0.54
N THR A 466 23.69 -18.29 0.52
CA THR A 466 24.35 -19.19 -0.44
C THR A 466 23.35 -19.55 -1.54
N ASN A 467 23.72 -19.33 -2.80
CA ASN A 467 22.88 -19.56 -3.98
C ASN A 467 22.91 -21.04 -4.45
N GLU A 468 22.10 -21.33 -5.47
CA GLU A 468 21.92 -22.66 -6.06
C GLU A 468 23.20 -23.31 -6.59
N ASP A 469 24.18 -22.51 -7.02
CA ASP A 469 25.50 -22.92 -7.51
C ASP A 469 26.56 -23.06 -6.40
N GLY A 470 26.21 -22.75 -5.14
CA GLY A 470 27.11 -22.75 -4.00
C GLY A 470 27.91 -21.45 -3.80
N THR A 471 27.73 -20.44 -4.66
CA THR A 471 28.28 -19.09 -4.41
C THR A 471 27.62 -18.47 -3.19
N THR A 472 28.34 -17.61 -2.46
CA THR A 472 27.81 -16.99 -1.22
C THR A 472 27.98 -15.48 -1.23
N THR A 473 26.88 -14.76 -0.97
CA THR A 473 26.85 -13.34 -0.64
C THR A 473 26.76 -13.20 0.88
N ALA A 474 27.59 -12.35 1.49
CA ALA A 474 27.60 -12.11 2.93
C ALA A 474 27.26 -10.65 3.26
N TYR A 475 26.70 -10.42 4.45
CA TYR A 475 26.22 -9.11 4.89
C TYR A 475 26.74 -8.78 6.29
N THR A 476 26.98 -7.51 6.56
CA THR A 476 27.31 -7.02 7.91
C THR A 476 26.39 -5.90 8.34
N TYR A 477 26.18 -5.80 9.66
CA TYR A 477 25.29 -4.85 10.30
C TYR A 477 25.92 -4.28 11.57
N ASP A 478 25.46 -3.09 11.94
CA ASP A 478 25.65 -2.45 13.24
C ASP A 478 24.49 -2.79 14.21
N ALA A 479 24.43 -2.13 15.37
CA ALA A 479 23.62 -2.59 16.51
C ALA A 479 22.10 -2.35 16.42
N ALA A 480 21.58 -1.72 15.37
CA ALA A 480 20.12 -1.64 15.12
C ALA A 480 19.72 -1.78 13.64
N ASN A 481 20.52 -2.53 12.86
CA ASN A 481 20.10 -3.18 11.62
C ASN A 481 20.27 -2.36 10.32
N ASN A 482 21.15 -1.35 10.30
CA ASN A 482 21.67 -0.81 9.03
C ASN A 482 22.61 -1.84 8.39
N ARG A 483 22.65 -1.90 7.05
CA ARG A 483 23.53 -2.81 6.32
C ARG A 483 24.88 -2.14 6.03
N LEU A 484 25.84 -2.31 6.93
CA LEU A 484 27.20 -1.79 6.81
C LEU A 484 27.95 -2.33 5.58
N SER A 485 27.69 -3.57 5.15
CA SER A 485 28.26 -4.09 3.90
C SER A 485 27.44 -5.18 3.25
N ILE A 486 27.69 -5.36 1.95
CA ILE A 486 27.45 -6.56 1.17
C ILE A 486 28.79 -7.01 0.57
N THR A 487 29.12 -8.29 0.72
CA THR A 487 30.32 -8.92 0.17
C THR A 487 29.89 -10.02 -0.80
N TYR A 488 30.35 -9.93 -2.04
CA TYR A 488 29.94 -10.80 -3.13
C TYR A 488 30.80 -12.08 -3.22
N PRO A 489 30.37 -13.09 -4.02
CA PRO A 489 31.12 -14.34 -4.19
C PRO A 489 32.55 -14.20 -4.73
N ASP A 490 32.90 -13.10 -5.39
CA ASP A 490 34.27 -12.81 -5.85
C ASP A 490 35.15 -12.16 -4.76
N GLY A 491 34.60 -11.95 -3.56
CA GLY A 491 35.26 -11.33 -2.42
C GLY A 491 35.23 -9.80 -2.42
N LYS A 492 34.71 -9.15 -3.47
CA LYS A 492 34.53 -7.69 -3.49
C LYS A 492 33.37 -7.28 -2.59
N ALA A 493 33.53 -6.17 -1.89
CA ALA A 493 32.49 -5.64 -1.01
C ALA A 493 32.04 -4.24 -1.44
N VAL A 494 30.75 -3.95 -1.26
CA VAL A 494 30.22 -2.58 -1.18
C VAL A 494 29.93 -2.31 0.29
N THR A 495 30.45 -1.20 0.79
CA THR A 495 30.28 -0.73 2.17
C THR A 495 29.36 0.48 2.20
N THR A 496 28.51 0.56 3.22
CA THR A 496 27.55 1.65 3.42
C THR A 496 27.89 2.37 4.72
N ALA A 497 28.11 3.68 4.65
CA ALA A 497 28.24 4.53 5.82
C ALA A 497 26.97 5.35 6.03
N TYR A 498 26.61 5.56 7.29
CA TYR A 498 25.37 6.21 7.70
C TYR A 498 25.66 7.53 8.43
N ASP A 499 24.63 8.37 8.56
CA ASP A 499 24.67 9.56 9.42
C ASP A 499 24.12 9.27 10.84
N SER A 500 24.12 10.30 11.68
CA SER A 500 23.62 10.29 13.07
C SER A 500 22.11 10.07 13.21
N LEU A 501 21.36 9.95 12.11
CA LEU A 501 19.92 9.66 12.06
C LEU A 501 19.63 8.32 11.35
N GLY A 502 20.66 7.59 10.91
CA GLY A 502 20.52 6.34 10.16
C GLY A 502 20.20 6.51 8.67
N ASN A 503 20.35 7.71 8.09
CA ASN A 503 20.27 7.86 6.63
C ASN A 503 21.56 7.39 5.95
N VAL A 504 21.51 6.85 4.73
CA VAL A 504 22.73 6.53 3.98
C VAL A 504 23.47 7.82 3.63
N LYS A 505 24.73 7.89 4.03
CA LYS A 505 25.66 9.02 3.85
C LYS A 505 26.66 8.76 2.72
N SER A 506 27.07 7.52 2.51
CA SER A 506 27.85 7.11 1.34
C SER A 506 27.80 5.61 1.10
N GLN A 507 27.95 5.20 -0.15
CA GLN A 507 28.20 3.82 -0.53
C GLN A 507 29.53 3.75 -1.29
N THR A 508 30.44 2.91 -0.81
CA THR A 508 31.82 2.79 -1.31
C THR A 508 32.11 1.35 -1.71
N ASP A 509 32.51 1.17 -2.95
CA ASP A 509 32.85 -0.09 -3.60
C ASP A 509 34.30 -0.53 -3.31
N HIS A 510 34.66 -1.75 -3.71
CA HIS A 510 35.91 -2.44 -3.34
C HIS A 510 37.20 -1.70 -3.72
N ASP A 511 37.16 -0.88 -4.77
CA ASP A 511 38.28 -0.06 -5.27
C ASP A 511 38.39 1.32 -4.57
N GLY A 512 37.51 1.59 -3.60
CA GLY A 512 37.43 2.87 -2.88
C GLY A 512 36.65 3.97 -3.61
N THR A 513 36.12 3.70 -4.80
CA THR A 513 35.19 4.60 -5.48
C THR A 513 33.76 4.37 -4.99
N GLY A 514 32.85 5.31 -5.25
CA GLY A 514 31.48 5.26 -4.80
C GLY A 514 30.71 6.57 -4.97
N ILE A 515 29.64 6.70 -4.20
CA ILE A 515 28.72 7.84 -4.15
C ILE A 515 28.59 8.35 -2.71
N THR A 516 28.41 9.67 -2.57
CA THR A 516 28.22 10.36 -1.28
C THR A 516 26.93 11.17 -1.30
N TYR A 517 26.16 11.16 -0.22
CA TYR A 517 24.87 11.82 -0.12
C TYR A 517 24.93 12.98 0.88
N THR A 518 24.51 14.16 0.43
CA THR A 518 24.17 15.30 1.28
C THR A 518 22.65 15.40 1.36
N ARG A 519 22.11 15.45 2.58
CA ARG A 519 20.67 15.48 2.82
C ARG A 519 20.23 16.78 3.49
N ASP A 520 18.98 17.17 3.27
CA ASP A 520 18.34 18.22 4.05
C ASP A 520 17.89 17.70 5.43
N ALA A 521 17.30 18.58 6.24
CA ALA A 521 16.97 18.27 7.61
C ALA A 521 15.86 17.21 7.77
N GLU A 522 15.08 16.92 6.73
CA GLU A 522 14.04 15.86 6.75
C GLU A 522 14.54 14.52 6.17
N GLY A 523 15.79 14.47 5.73
CA GLY A 523 16.49 13.27 5.21
C GLY A 523 16.50 13.15 3.68
N ARG A 524 15.95 14.13 2.93
CA ARG A 524 15.91 14.08 1.47
C ARG A 524 17.26 14.42 0.86
N THR A 525 17.68 13.70 -0.18
CA THR A 525 18.94 13.95 -0.89
C THR A 525 18.88 15.27 -1.65
N ILE A 526 19.71 16.24 -1.25
CA ILE A 526 19.87 17.53 -1.96
C ILE A 526 21.10 17.56 -2.86
N LYS A 527 22.07 16.66 -2.63
CA LYS A 527 23.26 16.54 -3.47
C LYS A 527 23.90 15.15 -3.38
N GLU A 528 24.23 14.58 -4.52
CA GLU A 528 25.13 13.44 -4.68
C GLU A 528 26.52 13.93 -5.07
N GLY A 529 27.57 13.30 -4.54
CA GLY A 529 28.95 13.48 -4.98
C GLY A 529 29.52 12.17 -5.53
N HIS A 530 30.00 12.21 -6.77
CA HIS A 530 30.46 11.05 -7.55
C HIS A 530 31.99 11.00 -7.66
N SER A 531 32.54 9.81 -7.91
CA SER A 531 34.00 9.57 -7.85
C SER A 531 34.82 10.14 -9.01
N ASP A 532 34.20 10.43 -10.15
CA ASP A 532 34.82 11.24 -11.21
C ASP A 532 35.01 12.71 -10.76
N GLY A 533 34.32 13.12 -9.71
CA GLY A 533 34.25 14.49 -9.19
C GLY A 533 33.08 15.30 -9.75
N SER A 534 32.12 14.67 -10.44
CA SER A 534 30.83 15.28 -10.74
C SER A 534 29.90 15.22 -9.52
N THR A 535 28.81 15.97 -9.58
CA THR A 535 27.78 15.99 -8.54
C THR A 535 26.40 16.18 -9.14
N THR A 536 25.42 15.40 -8.69
CA THR A 536 24.00 15.61 -9.02
C THR A 536 23.36 16.42 -7.90
N GLU A 537 22.63 17.48 -8.24
CA GLU A 537 22.04 18.46 -7.30
C GLU A 537 20.52 18.49 -7.44
N TYR A 538 19.80 18.60 -6.32
CA TYR A 538 18.35 18.52 -6.24
C TYR A 538 17.75 19.69 -5.43
N ASP A 539 16.85 20.47 -6.06
CA ASP A 539 16.07 21.51 -5.37
C ASP A 539 14.60 21.07 -5.22
N TYR A 540 14.01 21.26 -4.04
CA TYR A 540 12.62 20.94 -3.73
C TYR A 540 11.78 22.20 -3.46
N ASN A 541 10.49 22.16 -3.78
CA ASN A 541 9.53 23.20 -3.40
C ASN A 541 8.98 22.99 -1.98
N ALA A 542 8.20 23.96 -1.47
CA ALA A 542 7.63 23.91 -0.12
C ALA A 542 6.50 22.86 0.11
N ALA A 543 6.19 22.05 -0.91
CA ALA A 543 5.38 20.83 -0.77
C ALA A 543 6.25 19.55 -0.77
N GLY A 544 7.57 19.68 -0.85
CA GLY A 544 8.53 18.59 -0.93
C GLY A 544 8.64 17.93 -2.31
N LEU A 545 8.07 18.53 -3.36
CA LEU A 545 8.17 18.01 -4.72
C LEU A 545 9.44 18.53 -5.41
N LEU A 546 10.09 17.68 -6.20
CA LEU A 546 11.38 17.96 -6.85
C LEU A 546 11.23 19.00 -7.98
N THR A 547 11.81 20.19 -7.81
CA THR A 547 11.76 21.27 -8.81
C THR A 547 12.95 21.36 -9.75
N LEU A 548 14.11 20.84 -9.37
CA LEU A 548 15.30 20.78 -10.24
C LEU A 548 16.09 19.50 -9.96
N GLN A 549 16.50 18.79 -11.01
CA GLN A 549 17.62 17.84 -10.98
C GLN A 549 18.73 18.39 -11.89
N LYS A 550 19.98 18.45 -11.41
CA LYS A 550 21.08 19.12 -12.13
C LYS A 550 22.41 18.41 -11.96
N GLU A 551 23.02 17.96 -13.06
CA GLU A 551 24.36 17.39 -13.08
C GLU A 551 25.41 18.47 -13.30
N VAL A 552 26.38 18.55 -12.38
CA VAL A 552 27.54 19.45 -12.45
C VAL A 552 28.82 18.63 -12.58
N THR A 553 29.62 18.92 -13.59
CA THR A 553 30.93 18.31 -13.85
C THR A 553 32.00 18.79 -12.86
N LYS A 554 33.13 18.05 -12.77
CA LYS A 554 34.31 18.39 -11.96
C LYS A 554 34.88 19.80 -12.23
N SER A 555 34.69 20.34 -13.43
CA SER A 555 35.05 21.72 -13.81
C SER A 555 34.02 22.78 -13.39
N ASN A 556 33.03 22.42 -12.58
CA ASN A 556 31.89 23.22 -12.15
C ASN A 556 31.00 23.75 -13.30
N SER A 557 31.05 23.09 -14.46
CA SER A 557 30.15 23.32 -15.60
C SER A 557 28.93 22.40 -15.50
N THR A 558 27.73 22.93 -15.75
CA THR A 558 26.49 22.12 -15.77
C THR A 558 26.47 21.26 -17.04
N ARG A 559 26.39 19.93 -16.88
CA ARG A 559 26.32 18.96 -17.98
C ARG A 559 24.90 18.83 -18.52
N ARG A 560 23.95 18.67 -17.61
CA ARG A 560 22.52 18.43 -17.88
C ARG A 560 21.71 18.95 -16.70
N GLN A 561 20.52 19.47 -16.96
CA GLN A 561 19.53 19.77 -15.92
C GLN A 561 18.10 19.55 -16.44
N THR A 562 17.19 19.21 -15.53
CA THR A 562 15.75 19.11 -15.76
C THR A 562 15.06 19.90 -14.66
N ALA A 563 14.33 20.96 -15.02
CA ALA A 563 13.47 21.69 -14.10
C ALA A 563 12.01 21.29 -14.28
N TYR A 564 11.32 20.97 -13.18
CA TYR A 564 9.98 20.40 -13.17
C TYR A 564 8.94 21.44 -12.73
N THR A 565 7.74 21.38 -13.29
CA THR A 565 6.57 22.10 -12.75
C THR A 565 5.38 21.17 -12.60
N TYR A 566 4.50 21.51 -11.65
CA TYR A 566 3.42 20.67 -11.16
C TYR A 566 2.05 21.36 -11.28
N ASP A 567 0.98 20.56 -11.32
CA ASP A 567 -0.38 21.04 -11.07
C ASP A 567 -0.78 20.95 -9.59
N ASP A 568 -2.01 21.36 -9.26
CA ASP A 568 -2.50 21.39 -7.88
C ASP A 568 -2.69 19.98 -7.29
N ALA A 569 -2.92 18.96 -8.13
CA ALA A 569 -2.94 17.55 -7.71
C ALA A 569 -1.55 16.94 -7.52
N GLY A 570 -0.49 17.61 -7.98
CA GLY A 570 0.90 17.15 -7.87
C GLY A 570 1.40 16.35 -9.07
N ASN A 571 0.69 16.32 -10.20
CA ASN A 571 1.22 15.74 -11.44
C ASN A 571 2.29 16.66 -12.04
N ILE A 572 3.36 16.11 -12.62
CA ILE A 572 4.35 16.90 -13.38
C ILE A 572 3.70 17.34 -14.71
N VAL A 573 3.54 18.64 -14.93
CA VAL A 573 2.95 19.21 -16.16
C VAL A 573 3.99 19.75 -17.15
N SER A 574 5.23 19.95 -16.73
CA SER A 574 6.34 20.25 -17.65
C SER A 574 7.70 19.80 -17.14
N GLU A 575 8.59 19.47 -18.08
CA GLU A 575 10.03 19.39 -17.87
C GLU A 575 10.73 20.39 -18.79
N ASN A 576 11.59 21.25 -18.23
CA ASN A 576 12.51 22.10 -18.98
C ASN A 576 13.91 21.48 -18.92
N ARG A 577 14.35 20.88 -20.02
CA ARG A 577 15.55 20.05 -20.15
C ARG A 577 16.64 20.83 -20.89
N SER A 578 17.84 20.94 -20.36
CA SER A 578 18.99 21.51 -21.08
C SER A 578 20.32 20.83 -20.71
N GLY A 579 21.34 21.00 -21.55
CA GLY A 579 22.66 20.39 -21.35
C GLY A 579 23.68 20.78 -22.42
N VAL A 580 24.92 20.32 -22.25
CA VAL A 580 26.06 20.61 -23.14
C VAL A 580 26.54 19.38 -23.92
N ASP A 581 26.43 18.18 -23.33
CA ASP A 581 26.87 16.91 -23.94
C ASP A 581 25.74 16.20 -24.73
N ILE A 582 24.70 16.93 -25.14
CA ILE A 582 23.58 16.45 -25.96
C ILE A 582 23.45 17.38 -27.18
N ASP A 583 23.46 16.84 -28.40
CA ASP A 583 23.35 17.63 -29.66
C ASP A 583 21.96 18.26 -29.90
N LYS A 584 21.10 18.31 -28.88
CA LYS A 584 19.77 18.94 -28.90
C LYS A 584 19.74 20.17 -28.00
N LYS A 585 19.10 21.24 -28.47
CA LYS A 585 18.87 22.48 -27.72
C LYS A 585 17.88 22.27 -26.57
N ASP A 586 17.92 23.20 -25.61
CA ASP A 586 16.92 23.40 -24.56
C ASP A 586 15.50 23.03 -24.99
N GLU A 587 14.91 22.03 -24.33
CA GLU A 587 13.60 21.45 -24.64
C GLU A 587 12.61 21.72 -23.50
N LEU A 588 11.45 22.31 -23.81
CA LEU A 588 10.34 22.44 -22.86
C LEU A 588 9.23 21.43 -23.19
N VAL A 589 9.33 20.25 -22.57
CA VAL A 589 8.32 19.20 -22.62
C VAL A 589 7.10 19.60 -21.80
N ARG A 590 5.91 19.21 -22.26
CA ARG A 590 4.66 19.38 -21.51
C ARG A 590 3.83 18.11 -21.47
N TYR A 591 3.16 17.91 -20.35
CA TYR A 591 2.25 16.81 -20.07
C TYR A 591 0.87 17.37 -19.74
N TYR A 592 -0.18 16.59 -20.04
CA TYR A 592 -1.57 16.97 -19.77
C TYR A 592 -2.35 15.73 -19.36
N TYR A 593 -3.16 15.87 -18.32
CA TYR A 593 -3.88 14.78 -17.69
C TYR A 593 -5.40 14.93 -17.84
N ASP A 594 -6.15 13.83 -17.74
CA ASP A 594 -7.60 13.84 -17.52
C ASP A 594 -7.94 13.96 -16.02
N LYS A 595 -9.23 13.89 -15.66
CA LYS A 595 -9.65 13.98 -14.25
C LYS A 595 -9.35 12.71 -13.44
N ALA A 596 -9.07 11.58 -14.09
CA ALA A 596 -8.54 10.39 -13.44
C ALA A 596 -7.00 10.48 -13.24
N ASN A 597 -6.40 11.63 -13.56
CA ASN A 597 -4.96 11.91 -13.54
C ASN A 597 -4.15 11.00 -14.49
N GLN A 598 -4.76 10.53 -15.59
CA GLN A 598 -4.12 9.74 -16.65
C GLN A 598 -3.54 10.65 -17.73
N LEU A 599 -2.37 10.33 -18.26
CA LEU A 599 -1.66 11.14 -19.26
C LEU A 599 -2.39 11.11 -20.63
N ILE A 600 -3.10 12.18 -21.01
CA ILE A 600 -3.87 12.27 -22.27
C ILE A 600 -3.14 13.00 -23.41
N ARG A 601 -2.06 13.74 -23.15
CA ARG A 601 -1.25 14.37 -24.21
C ARG A 601 0.17 14.66 -23.74
N THR A 602 1.12 14.52 -24.65
CA THR A 602 2.46 15.11 -24.51
C THR A 602 2.75 16.14 -25.60
N ASN A 603 3.66 17.06 -25.31
CA ASN A 603 4.38 17.85 -26.29
C ASN A 603 5.88 17.63 -26.06
N ILE A 604 6.53 16.90 -26.98
CA ILE A 604 7.95 16.48 -26.92
C ILE A 604 8.55 16.76 -28.31
N GLU A 605 9.69 17.44 -28.38
CA GLU A 605 10.37 17.87 -29.62
C GLU A 605 9.41 18.54 -30.64
N GLY A 606 8.38 19.24 -30.14
CA GLY A 606 7.31 19.85 -30.94
C GLY A 606 6.23 18.87 -31.46
N LYS A 607 6.47 17.55 -31.43
CA LYS A 607 5.46 16.51 -31.68
C LYS A 607 4.39 16.58 -30.59
N ASN A 608 3.13 16.46 -31.00
CA ASN A 608 1.99 16.37 -30.08
C ASN A 608 1.40 14.96 -30.14
N THR A 609 1.74 14.11 -29.18
CA THR A 609 1.16 12.76 -29.05
C THR A 609 -0.09 12.85 -28.17
N LYS A 610 -1.16 12.12 -28.53
CA LYS A 610 -2.44 12.13 -27.79
C LYS A 610 -2.81 10.72 -27.38
N TYR A 611 -3.17 10.55 -26.13
CA TYR A 611 -3.67 9.29 -25.59
C TYR A 611 -5.16 9.43 -25.28
N SER A 612 -5.89 8.32 -25.33
CA SER A 612 -7.30 8.27 -24.95
C SER A 612 -7.59 6.92 -24.31
N TYR A 613 -8.30 6.93 -23.18
CA TYR A 613 -8.60 5.73 -22.39
C TYR A 613 -10.09 5.39 -22.42
N ASP A 614 -10.44 4.15 -22.09
CA ASP A 614 -11.80 3.81 -21.67
C ASP A 614 -12.00 4.06 -20.16
N LEU A 615 -13.19 3.72 -19.65
CA LEU A 615 -13.55 3.87 -18.24
C LEU A 615 -12.81 2.90 -17.29
N ALA A 616 -12.15 1.88 -17.83
CA ALA A 616 -11.29 0.93 -17.12
C ALA A 616 -9.80 1.30 -17.17
N GLY A 617 -9.44 2.43 -17.80
CA GLY A 617 -8.03 2.85 -17.97
C GLY A 617 -7.30 2.09 -19.08
N ASN A 618 -8.01 1.41 -19.99
CA ASN A 618 -7.41 0.80 -21.18
C ASN A 618 -7.10 1.87 -22.22
N LEU A 619 -5.86 1.91 -22.72
CA LEU A 619 -5.43 2.84 -23.77
C LEU A 619 -6.07 2.49 -25.12
N LEU A 620 -7.11 3.22 -25.55
CA LEU A 620 -7.78 3.02 -26.83
C LEU A 620 -6.97 3.52 -28.05
N SER A 621 -6.08 4.51 -27.85
CA SER A 621 -5.23 5.08 -28.91
C SER A 621 -4.04 5.85 -28.34
N ASP A 622 -2.89 5.77 -28.99
CA ASP A 622 -1.69 6.61 -28.74
C ASP A 622 -1.52 7.76 -29.77
N GLY A 623 -2.48 7.92 -30.68
CA GLY A 623 -2.46 8.89 -31.78
C GLY A 623 -1.75 8.43 -33.06
N THR A 624 -1.15 7.24 -33.05
CA THR A 624 -0.57 6.52 -34.21
C THR A 624 -1.26 5.18 -34.44
N ASN A 625 -1.57 4.49 -33.34
CA ASN A 625 -2.18 3.19 -33.21
C ASN A 625 -3.56 3.29 -32.53
N THR A 626 -4.41 2.31 -32.79
CA THR A 626 -5.69 2.08 -32.11
C THR A 626 -5.68 0.68 -31.50
N TYR A 627 -6.31 0.50 -30.35
CA TYR A 627 -6.20 -0.73 -29.55
C TYR A 627 -7.60 -1.26 -29.19
N THR A 628 -7.76 -2.57 -29.10
CA THR A 628 -9.02 -3.25 -28.73
C THR A 628 -8.80 -4.25 -27.60
N TYR A 629 -9.80 -4.41 -26.74
CA TYR A 629 -9.68 -5.10 -25.45
C TYR A 629 -10.81 -6.12 -25.25
N ASP A 630 -10.61 -7.10 -24.37
CA ASP A 630 -11.66 -8.03 -23.91
C ASP A 630 -12.16 -7.71 -22.49
N LEU A 631 -13.09 -8.54 -21.98
CA LEU A 631 -13.72 -8.37 -20.67
C LEU A 631 -12.80 -8.63 -19.46
N GLN A 632 -11.52 -8.96 -19.65
CA GLN A 632 -10.49 -8.92 -18.59
C GLN A 632 -9.44 -7.83 -18.85
N ASN A 633 -9.74 -6.83 -19.69
CA ASN A 633 -8.80 -5.76 -20.07
C ASN A 633 -7.56 -6.27 -20.83
N ARG A 634 -7.61 -7.47 -21.42
CA ARG A 634 -6.50 -8.05 -22.19
C ARG A 634 -6.48 -7.42 -23.57
N LEU A 635 -5.29 -7.12 -24.09
CA LEU A 635 -5.17 -6.56 -25.43
C LEU A 635 -5.56 -7.64 -26.45
N VAL A 636 -6.37 -7.31 -27.45
CA VAL A 636 -6.80 -8.26 -28.49
C VAL A 636 -6.19 -7.89 -29.84
N SER A 637 -6.23 -6.60 -30.20
CA SER A 637 -5.52 -6.08 -31.37
C SER A 637 -4.94 -4.69 -31.15
N LYS A 638 -3.85 -4.40 -31.86
CA LYS A 638 -3.28 -3.06 -32.06
C LYS A 638 -3.20 -2.82 -33.56
N THR A 639 -3.84 -1.78 -34.06
CA THR A 639 -3.88 -1.43 -35.49
C THR A 639 -3.27 -0.05 -35.71
N GLY A 640 -2.19 -0.01 -36.48
CA GLY A 640 -1.43 1.19 -36.84
C GLY A 640 -1.37 1.38 -38.35
N LYS A 641 -0.31 2.05 -38.84
CA LYS A 641 -0.05 2.21 -40.28
C LYS A 641 0.53 0.95 -40.92
N ASP A 642 1.34 0.25 -40.13
CA ASP A 642 2.20 -0.85 -40.58
C ASP A 642 1.45 -2.20 -40.58
N GLY A 643 0.24 -2.21 -40.00
CA GLY A 643 -0.73 -3.30 -40.08
C GLY A 643 -1.54 -3.45 -38.78
N THR A 644 -1.99 -4.67 -38.52
CA THR A 644 -2.66 -5.05 -37.26
C THR A 644 -1.86 -6.15 -36.57
N THR A 645 -1.36 -5.87 -35.38
CA THR A 645 -0.84 -6.87 -34.45
C THR A 645 -2.01 -7.48 -33.69
N THR A 646 -2.02 -8.81 -33.56
CA THR A 646 -3.01 -9.56 -32.79
C THR A 646 -2.35 -10.28 -31.61
N TYR A 647 -3.10 -10.39 -30.52
CA TYR A 647 -2.59 -10.87 -29.24
C TYR A 647 -3.42 -12.07 -28.79
N THR A 648 -2.79 -13.04 -28.14
CA THR A 648 -3.47 -14.21 -27.58
C THR A 648 -2.95 -14.49 -26.18
N TYR A 649 -3.88 -14.73 -25.26
CA TYR A 649 -3.61 -14.97 -23.86
C TYR A 649 -4.03 -16.39 -23.47
N ASP A 650 -3.42 -16.95 -22.43
CA ASP A 650 -3.93 -18.15 -21.78
C ASP A 650 -5.15 -17.85 -20.89
N ALA A 651 -5.64 -18.81 -20.12
CA ALA A 651 -6.80 -18.62 -19.26
C ALA A 651 -6.47 -17.83 -17.97
N ALA A 652 -5.19 -17.76 -17.58
CA ALA A 652 -4.67 -17.07 -16.39
C ALA A 652 -4.12 -15.66 -16.69
N GLY A 653 -4.40 -15.13 -17.88
CA GLY A 653 -4.06 -13.74 -18.24
C GLY A 653 -2.60 -13.52 -18.66
N ASN A 654 -1.85 -14.58 -18.97
CA ASN A 654 -0.50 -14.49 -19.53
C ASN A 654 -0.55 -14.31 -21.06
N LEU A 655 0.18 -13.33 -21.62
CA LEU A 655 0.33 -13.18 -23.08
C LEU A 655 1.15 -14.34 -23.65
N ILE A 656 0.53 -15.23 -24.43
CA ILE A 656 1.18 -16.41 -25.05
C ILE A 656 1.53 -16.22 -26.53
N LYS A 657 0.96 -15.23 -27.22
CA LYS A 657 1.31 -14.93 -28.63
C LYS A 657 1.10 -13.45 -28.95
N LYS A 658 2.07 -12.83 -29.62
CA LYS A 658 2.01 -11.49 -30.24
C LYS A 658 2.33 -11.68 -31.72
N ALA A 659 1.32 -11.69 -32.57
CA ALA A 659 1.46 -11.90 -34.02
C ALA A 659 1.33 -10.54 -34.73
N ALA A 660 2.47 -9.97 -35.12
CA ALA A 660 2.61 -8.68 -35.76
C ALA A 660 2.77 -8.82 -37.30
N PRO A 661 2.64 -7.73 -38.08
CA PRO A 661 2.76 -7.76 -39.55
C PRO A 661 4.16 -8.13 -40.07
N ASP A 662 5.18 -7.94 -39.23
CA ASP A 662 6.60 -8.19 -39.46
C ASP A 662 7.09 -9.53 -38.87
N GLY A 663 6.35 -10.13 -37.93
CA GLY A 663 6.61 -11.48 -37.43
C GLY A 663 5.79 -11.88 -36.20
N THR A 664 5.85 -13.17 -35.86
CA THR A 664 5.23 -13.72 -34.65
C THR A 664 6.22 -13.89 -33.50
N THR A 665 5.82 -13.47 -32.30
CA THR A 665 6.47 -13.89 -31.04
C THR A 665 5.52 -14.78 -30.24
N GLU A 666 6.01 -15.93 -29.78
CA GLU A 666 5.29 -16.88 -28.93
C GLU A 666 5.96 -16.97 -27.55
N TYR A 667 5.15 -17.12 -26.50
CA TYR A 667 5.60 -17.09 -25.11
C TYR A 667 5.06 -18.29 -24.32
N THR A 668 5.83 -18.77 -23.35
CA THR A 668 5.50 -19.88 -22.45
C THR A 668 5.82 -19.52 -21.01
N TYR A 669 5.13 -20.12 -20.04
CA TYR A 669 5.15 -19.69 -18.64
C TYR A 669 5.42 -20.85 -17.66
N THR A 670 5.89 -20.51 -16.47
CA THR A 670 6.07 -21.45 -15.34
C THR A 670 4.74 -21.76 -14.65
N ALA A 671 4.76 -22.68 -13.69
CA ALA A 671 3.65 -22.91 -12.75
C ALA A 671 3.28 -21.73 -11.84
N GLN A 672 4.09 -20.67 -11.81
CA GLN A 672 3.88 -19.48 -11.00
C GLN A 672 3.76 -18.23 -11.88
N ASN A 673 3.18 -18.36 -13.08
CA ASN A 673 2.93 -17.29 -14.06
C ASN A 673 4.15 -16.40 -14.35
N LYS A 674 5.37 -16.93 -14.24
CA LYS A 674 6.59 -16.25 -14.69
C LYS A 674 6.89 -16.62 -16.13
N LEU A 675 7.25 -15.63 -16.96
CA LEU A 675 7.62 -15.87 -18.36
C LEU A 675 8.85 -16.79 -18.40
N LYS A 676 8.73 -17.95 -19.04
CA LYS A 676 9.73 -19.02 -19.07
C LYS A 676 10.57 -18.98 -20.34
N THR A 677 9.93 -18.89 -21.50
CA THR A 677 10.60 -18.67 -22.79
C THR A 677 9.72 -17.77 -23.66
N GLY A 678 10.31 -16.73 -24.25
CA GLY A 678 9.77 -16.06 -25.43
C GLY A 678 10.60 -16.43 -26.67
N LYS A 679 9.96 -16.61 -27.82
CA LYS A 679 10.61 -16.97 -29.09
C LYS A 679 9.97 -16.22 -30.26
N THR A 680 10.78 -15.65 -31.14
CA THR A 680 10.39 -14.98 -32.39
C THR A 680 10.40 -15.94 -33.60
N GLU A 681 9.69 -15.54 -34.67
CA GLU A 681 9.48 -16.34 -35.88
C GLU A 681 10.75 -16.55 -36.71
N ASP A 682 11.69 -15.60 -36.66
CA ASP A 682 13.02 -15.70 -37.28
C ASP A 682 13.90 -16.81 -36.66
N GLY A 683 13.68 -17.13 -35.38
CA GLY A 683 14.41 -18.14 -34.62
C GLY A 683 15.03 -17.65 -33.32
N GLN A 684 15.08 -16.33 -33.05
CA GLN A 684 15.62 -15.79 -31.82
C GLN A 684 14.75 -16.14 -30.59
N SER A 685 15.32 -16.17 -29.39
CA SER A 685 14.58 -16.45 -28.15
C SER A 685 15.31 -15.97 -26.88
N SER A 686 14.55 -15.76 -25.80
CA SER A 686 15.04 -15.57 -24.44
C SER A 686 14.38 -16.58 -23.52
N THR A 687 15.18 -17.36 -22.77
CA THR A 687 14.71 -18.41 -21.86
C THR A 687 15.22 -18.15 -20.44
N TYR A 688 14.30 -18.02 -19.50
CA TYR A 688 14.57 -17.62 -18.12
C TYR A 688 14.47 -18.83 -17.18
N THR A 689 15.40 -18.90 -16.22
CA THR A 689 15.36 -19.87 -15.11
C THR A 689 15.09 -19.14 -13.79
N TYR A 690 14.17 -19.70 -13.02
CA TYR A 690 13.78 -19.22 -11.69
C TYR A 690 14.03 -20.31 -10.66
N ASN A 691 14.31 -19.91 -9.41
CA ASN A 691 14.50 -20.85 -8.30
C ASN A 691 13.21 -21.14 -7.52
N ALA A 692 13.34 -21.88 -6.41
CA ALA A 692 12.26 -22.23 -5.49
C ALA A 692 11.42 -21.02 -5.01
N LEU A 693 12.06 -19.84 -4.88
CA LEU A 693 11.44 -18.59 -4.45
C LEU A 693 10.82 -17.77 -5.60
N ASN A 694 10.97 -18.25 -6.84
CA ASN A 694 10.58 -17.62 -8.10
C ASN A 694 11.40 -16.36 -8.47
N VAL A 695 12.64 -16.25 -7.97
CA VAL A 695 13.58 -15.20 -8.37
C VAL A 695 14.39 -15.66 -9.59
N ARG A 696 14.66 -14.75 -10.54
CA ARG A 696 15.33 -15.06 -11.82
C ARG A 696 16.84 -15.24 -11.64
N ILE A 697 17.32 -16.48 -11.75
CA ILE A 697 18.75 -16.84 -11.60
C ILE A 697 19.50 -17.02 -12.92
N LYS A 698 18.80 -17.22 -14.05
CA LYS A 698 19.42 -17.31 -15.39
C LYS A 698 18.54 -16.70 -16.48
N ASN A 699 19.16 -16.19 -17.54
CA ASN A 699 18.57 -15.95 -18.85
C ASN A 699 19.51 -16.56 -19.91
N VAL A 700 18.97 -17.27 -20.88
CA VAL A 700 19.72 -17.81 -22.04
C VAL A 700 19.07 -17.25 -23.29
N GLN A 701 19.83 -16.44 -24.02
CA GLN A 701 19.34 -15.76 -25.21
C GLN A 701 19.99 -16.35 -26.46
N VAL A 702 19.18 -16.72 -27.44
CA VAL A 702 19.60 -17.01 -28.81
C VAL A 702 19.26 -15.78 -29.62
N ARG A 703 20.27 -15.06 -30.13
CA ARG A 703 20.10 -13.78 -30.84
C ARG A 703 20.96 -13.73 -32.10
N ASP A 704 20.62 -12.86 -33.05
CA ASP A 704 21.47 -12.66 -34.24
C ASP A 704 22.87 -12.18 -33.86
N ASN A 705 23.90 -12.85 -34.38
CA ASN A 705 25.29 -12.45 -34.16
C ASN A 705 25.58 -11.18 -34.96
N LYS A 706 25.49 -10.03 -34.28
CA LYS A 706 25.76 -8.71 -34.86
C LYS A 706 27.20 -8.56 -35.39
N ASN A 707 28.14 -9.43 -34.97
CA ASN A 707 29.50 -9.48 -35.50
C ASN A 707 29.62 -10.26 -36.84
N ALA A 708 28.57 -10.95 -37.28
CA ALA A 708 28.55 -11.67 -38.56
C ALA A 708 28.29 -10.76 -39.78
N ALA A 709 28.03 -9.47 -39.57
CA ALA A 709 27.64 -8.50 -40.61
C ALA A 709 28.68 -8.31 -41.75
N HIS A 710 29.91 -8.79 -41.59
CA HIS A 710 30.94 -8.78 -42.64
C HIS A 710 31.05 -10.07 -43.48
N ALA A 711 30.22 -11.09 -43.23
CA ALA A 711 30.21 -12.31 -44.03
C ALA A 711 29.55 -12.18 -45.42
N ASN A 712 28.81 -11.09 -45.67
CA ASN A 712 28.13 -10.87 -46.95
C ASN A 712 27.95 -9.37 -47.26
N SER A 713 29.01 -8.72 -47.72
CA SER A 713 28.94 -7.34 -48.22
C SER A 713 28.42 -7.31 -49.65
N ASP A 714 27.18 -6.84 -49.84
CA ASP A 714 26.60 -6.66 -51.18
C ASP A 714 27.42 -5.68 -52.03
N LEU A 715 28.16 -6.22 -53.00
CA LEU A 715 28.82 -5.43 -54.02
C LEU A 715 27.78 -4.85 -54.98
N LYS A 716 27.86 -3.53 -55.23
CA LYS A 716 26.90 -2.77 -56.06
C LYS A 716 26.90 -3.12 -57.56
N ASP A 717 27.57 -4.21 -57.96
CA ASP A 717 27.54 -4.78 -59.31
C ASP A 717 26.68 -6.05 -59.44
N GLY A 718 26.17 -6.60 -58.33
CA GLY A 718 25.34 -7.81 -58.31
C GLY A 718 26.13 -9.12 -58.36
N SER A 719 27.43 -9.09 -58.02
CA SER A 719 28.21 -10.31 -57.79
C SER A 719 28.20 -10.72 -56.31
N HIS A 720 27.65 -11.90 -56.01
CA HIS A 720 27.73 -12.50 -54.67
C HIS A 720 29.04 -13.29 -54.53
N GLY A 721 29.71 -13.13 -53.39
CA GLY A 721 30.89 -13.91 -53.03
C GLY A 721 30.89 -14.19 -51.52
N THR A 722 30.40 -15.37 -51.15
CA THR A 722 30.34 -15.81 -49.74
C THR A 722 31.68 -16.38 -49.28
N ASP A 723 32.35 -15.66 -48.38
CA ASP A 723 33.53 -16.16 -47.68
C ASP A 723 33.07 -16.96 -46.44
N TYR A 724 33.15 -18.30 -46.53
CA TYR A 724 32.81 -19.18 -45.42
C TYR A 724 33.94 -19.26 -44.37
N LEU A 725 33.54 -19.26 -43.10
CA LEU A 725 34.41 -19.52 -41.94
C LEU A 725 34.12 -20.93 -41.41
N ASP A 726 34.90 -21.92 -41.84
CA ASP A 726 34.67 -23.33 -41.50
C ASP A 726 35.48 -23.79 -40.26
N PHE A 727 34.86 -24.61 -39.41
CA PHE A 727 35.31 -24.88 -38.05
C PHE A 727 36.06 -26.21 -37.91
N LEU A 728 37.38 -26.20 -38.14
CA LEU A 728 38.21 -27.38 -37.88
C LEU A 728 38.35 -27.66 -36.37
N LYS A 729 38.21 -28.95 -36.01
CA LYS A 729 38.25 -29.45 -34.61
C LYS A 729 39.60 -29.31 -33.90
N ASP A 730 40.60 -28.68 -34.51
CA ASP A 730 41.91 -28.37 -33.93
C ASP A 730 42.12 -26.87 -33.65
N GLY A 731 41.08 -26.04 -33.79
CA GLY A 731 41.08 -24.65 -33.31
C GLY A 731 41.90 -23.68 -34.15
N ARG A 732 42.05 -23.92 -35.46
CA ARG A 732 42.78 -23.04 -36.38
C ARG A 732 41.87 -22.48 -37.47
N PHE A 733 41.86 -21.16 -37.60
CA PHE A 733 41.10 -20.43 -38.60
C PHE A 733 41.81 -20.44 -39.97
N PHE A 734 41.04 -20.61 -41.04
CA PHE A 734 41.46 -20.25 -42.40
C PHE A 734 40.23 -19.75 -43.18
N TRP A 735 40.47 -18.89 -44.17
CA TRP A 735 39.43 -18.39 -45.07
C TRP A 735 39.47 -19.20 -46.37
N GLN A 736 38.31 -19.63 -46.88
CA GLN A 736 38.22 -20.25 -48.19
C GLN A 736 37.08 -19.63 -49.01
N ARG A 737 37.43 -19.05 -50.16
CA ARG A 737 36.50 -18.42 -51.09
C ARG A 737 36.12 -19.38 -52.20
N THR A 738 34.85 -19.79 -52.25
CA THR A 738 34.28 -20.61 -53.32
C THR A 738 33.28 -19.80 -54.14
N TRP A 739 33.33 -19.95 -55.46
CA TRP A 739 32.44 -19.27 -56.39
C TRP A 739 31.36 -20.26 -56.86
N GLU A 740 30.15 -20.14 -56.32
CA GLU A 740 28.99 -20.90 -56.81
C GLU A 740 28.03 -19.97 -57.55
N THR A 741 27.46 -20.45 -58.65
CA THR A 741 26.62 -19.67 -59.57
C THR A 741 25.29 -20.37 -59.82
N GLU A 742 24.54 -20.64 -58.75
CA GLU A 742 23.16 -21.08 -58.83
C GLU A 742 22.30 -20.41 -57.73
N VAL A 743 21.07 -20.01 -58.07
CA VAL A 743 20.21 -19.18 -57.21
C VAL A 743 19.21 -20.06 -56.48
N GLY A 744 19.43 -20.32 -55.18
CA GLY A 744 18.41 -20.93 -54.34
C GLY A 744 18.89 -21.66 -53.09
N THR A 745 19.34 -20.94 -52.06
CA THR A 745 19.52 -21.49 -50.70
C THR A 745 18.98 -20.53 -49.64
N THR A 746 18.42 -21.09 -48.57
CA THR A 746 18.00 -20.34 -47.37
C THR A 746 19.19 -19.64 -46.72
N PHE A 747 19.01 -18.38 -46.32
CA PHE A 747 19.91 -17.72 -45.37
C PHE A 747 19.95 -18.52 -44.07
N GLN A 748 21.13 -18.99 -43.66
CA GLN A 748 21.37 -19.34 -42.27
C GLN A 748 21.81 -18.07 -41.56
N SER A 749 20.94 -17.52 -40.71
CA SER A 749 21.35 -16.54 -39.72
C SER A 749 22.39 -17.18 -38.80
N ASN A 750 23.53 -16.50 -38.65
CA ASN A 750 24.52 -16.89 -37.65
C ASN A 750 23.98 -16.45 -36.29
N PHE A 751 23.19 -17.29 -35.63
CA PHE A 751 22.78 -17.03 -34.25
C PHE A 751 23.97 -17.22 -33.29
N GLU A 752 24.07 -16.35 -32.29
CA GLU A 752 24.90 -16.56 -31.11
C GLU A 752 24.03 -16.91 -29.90
N THR A 753 24.59 -17.65 -28.94
CA THR A 753 23.92 -17.99 -27.68
C THR A 753 24.63 -17.30 -26.52
N VAL A 754 23.92 -16.42 -25.82
CA VAL A 754 24.43 -15.65 -24.68
C VAL A 754 23.76 -16.16 -23.41
N THR A 755 24.51 -16.93 -22.62
CA THR A 755 24.12 -17.23 -21.23
C THR A 755 24.38 -16.00 -20.35
N LYS A 756 23.36 -15.59 -19.61
CA LYS A 756 23.41 -14.60 -18.54
C LYS A 756 23.01 -15.25 -17.20
N ASN A 757 23.98 -15.64 -16.36
CA ASN A 757 23.73 -16.15 -14.99
C ASN A 757 23.70 -14.97 -14.00
N TYR A 758 22.82 -14.99 -12.99
CA TYR A 758 22.64 -13.90 -12.03
C TYR A 758 22.92 -14.30 -10.58
N VAL A 759 23.83 -13.59 -9.91
CA VAL A 759 23.91 -13.56 -8.44
C VAL A 759 22.87 -12.58 -7.91
N VAL A 760 22.06 -13.04 -6.95
CA VAL A 760 20.93 -12.31 -6.37
C VAL A 760 21.28 -11.81 -4.97
N ASP A 761 21.19 -10.49 -4.75
CA ASP A 761 21.05 -9.93 -3.41
C ASP A 761 19.57 -9.93 -3.00
N TYR A 762 19.16 -10.93 -2.20
CA TYR A 762 17.80 -11.07 -1.67
C TYR A 762 17.40 -9.97 -0.68
N LEU A 763 18.34 -9.09 -0.29
CA LEU A 763 18.08 -7.91 0.52
C LEU A 763 18.02 -6.62 -0.32
N SER A 764 18.38 -6.68 -1.61
CA SER A 764 18.22 -5.59 -2.58
C SER A 764 16.81 -5.60 -3.15
N ILE A 765 16.29 -4.41 -3.49
CA ILE A 765 15.03 -4.31 -4.24
C ILE A 765 15.24 -4.58 -5.75
N ALA A 766 16.49 -4.56 -6.21
CA ALA A 766 16.87 -4.80 -7.59
C ALA A 766 17.15 -6.29 -7.90
N ASN A 767 17.35 -7.16 -6.88
CA ASN A 767 17.54 -8.62 -7.01
C ASN A 767 18.64 -9.08 -7.99
N ARG A 768 19.64 -8.24 -8.29
CA ARG A 768 20.65 -8.47 -9.35
C ARG A 768 21.95 -7.75 -8.96
N ASP A 769 23.09 -8.41 -8.96
CA ASP A 769 24.39 -7.72 -8.78
C ASP A 769 25.53 -8.22 -9.67
N ILE A 770 25.70 -9.53 -9.85
CA ILE A 770 26.77 -10.08 -10.72
C ILE A 770 26.19 -10.91 -11.86
N LEU A 771 26.67 -10.60 -13.06
CA LEU A 771 26.49 -11.34 -14.30
C LEU A 771 27.82 -11.96 -14.74
N VAL A 772 27.82 -13.27 -14.99
CA VAL A 772 28.95 -14.00 -15.58
C VAL A 772 28.49 -14.82 -16.78
N THR A 773 29.17 -14.68 -17.92
CA THR A 773 28.95 -15.53 -19.10
C THR A 773 29.55 -16.92 -18.90
N GLU A 774 28.91 -17.95 -19.45
CA GLU A 774 29.25 -19.36 -19.20
C GLU A 774 30.60 -19.80 -19.80
N ASP A 775 31.15 -19.01 -20.71
CA ASP A 775 32.49 -19.14 -21.29
C ASP A 775 33.58 -18.35 -20.52
N GLY A 776 33.19 -17.51 -19.55
CA GLY A 776 34.08 -16.61 -18.82
C GLY A 776 34.68 -15.48 -19.66
N SER A 777 34.16 -15.20 -20.87
CA SER A 777 34.69 -14.13 -21.73
C SER A 777 34.35 -12.71 -21.24
N PHE A 778 33.29 -12.59 -20.43
CA PHE A 778 32.73 -11.34 -19.94
C PHE A 778 32.18 -11.49 -18.52
N THR A 779 32.56 -10.57 -17.64
CA THR A 779 31.94 -10.38 -16.33
C THR A 779 31.41 -8.96 -16.20
N GLN A 780 30.21 -8.82 -15.62
CA GLN A 780 29.59 -7.54 -15.33
C GLN A 780 29.14 -7.57 -13.86
N ARG A 781 29.58 -6.59 -13.08
CA ARG A 781 29.17 -6.41 -11.68
C ARG A 781 28.60 -5.01 -11.50
N TYR A 782 27.37 -4.91 -11.03
CA TYR A 782 26.72 -3.64 -10.73
C TYR A 782 26.98 -3.20 -9.28
N VAL A 783 26.72 -1.92 -9.02
CA VAL A 783 26.52 -1.37 -7.67
C VAL A 783 25.24 -0.54 -7.69
N TYR A 784 24.33 -0.83 -6.74
CA TYR A 784 23.04 -0.17 -6.58
C TYR A 784 22.97 0.65 -5.28
N ASP A 785 22.17 1.72 -5.27
CA ASP A 785 21.92 2.51 -4.06
C ASP A 785 20.82 1.91 -3.15
N GLU A 786 20.50 2.59 -2.04
CA GLU A 786 19.46 2.14 -1.10
C GLU A 786 18.03 2.13 -1.70
N ASP A 787 17.81 2.92 -2.76
CA ASP A 787 16.55 3.04 -3.50
C ASP A 787 16.57 2.18 -4.79
N GLY A 788 17.53 1.26 -4.94
CA GLY A 788 17.63 0.32 -6.06
C GLY A 788 18.05 0.94 -7.38
N THR A 789 18.54 2.18 -7.37
CA THR A 789 19.05 2.90 -8.54
C THR A 789 20.45 2.40 -8.88
N ARG A 790 20.74 2.20 -10.17
CA ARG A 790 22.05 1.76 -10.65
C ARG A 790 23.06 2.90 -10.49
N ILE A 791 24.08 2.75 -9.63
CA ILE A 791 25.16 3.75 -9.44
C ILE A 791 26.28 3.54 -10.47
N SER A 792 26.81 2.31 -10.53
CA SER A 792 27.97 1.97 -11.35
C SER A 792 27.93 0.52 -11.83
N ALA A 793 28.82 0.19 -12.76
CA ALA A 793 29.12 -1.17 -13.15
C ALA A 793 30.60 -1.33 -13.51
N GLU A 794 31.15 -2.50 -13.19
CA GLU A 794 32.48 -2.96 -13.55
C GLU A 794 32.37 -4.06 -14.60
N TYR A 795 33.12 -3.91 -15.70
CA TYR A 795 33.10 -4.79 -16.86
C TYR A 795 34.47 -5.43 -17.08
N GLY A 796 34.61 -6.73 -16.83
CA GLY A 796 35.83 -7.49 -17.07
C GLY A 796 35.78 -8.25 -18.39
N TYR A 797 36.84 -8.12 -19.20
CA TYR A 797 36.97 -8.80 -20.49
C TYR A 797 38.14 -9.80 -20.50
N ALA A 798 37.89 -10.97 -21.08
CA ALA A 798 38.93 -11.96 -21.31
C ALA A 798 39.93 -11.54 -22.42
N ALA A 799 41.11 -12.17 -22.39
CA ALA A 799 42.15 -11.94 -23.39
C ALA A 799 41.68 -12.35 -24.79
N GLY A 800 41.72 -11.43 -25.75
CA GLY A 800 41.29 -11.71 -27.13
C GLY A 800 39.80 -11.50 -27.39
N THR A 801 39.02 -11.02 -26.41
CA THR A 801 37.68 -10.49 -26.70
C THR A 801 37.83 -9.27 -27.62
N LYS A 802 37.06 -9.23 -28.70
CA LYS A 802 37.08 -8.14 -29.68
C LYS A 802 36.25 -6.95 -29.19
N ARG A 803 36.64 -5.74 -29.58
CA ARG A 803 35.76 -4.56 -29.54
C ARG A 803 34.72 -4.70 -30.66
N GLY A 804 33.47 -4.31 -30.41
CA GLY A 804 32.48 -4.15 -31.47
C GLY A 804 32.91 -3.07 -32.45
N GLU A 805 32.83 -3.36 -33.75
CA GLU A 805 33.43 -2.51 -34.78
C GLU A 805 32.61 -1.23 -35.00
N GLY A 806 33.30 -0.08 -34.92
CA GLY A 806 32.72 1.22 -35.28
C GLY A 806 33.76 2.33 -35.21
N GLY A 807 34.13 2.83 -36.40
CA GLY A 807 35.16 3.85 -36.60
C GLY A 807 36.45 3.27 -37.20
N GLU A 808 36.89 3.80 -38.34
CA GLU A 808 38.10 3.35 -39.03
C GLU A 808 39.38 3.73 -38.26
N ASN A 809 39.84 2.88 -37.33
CA ASN A 809 41.24 2.79 -36.93
C ASN A 809 41.57 1.44 -36.29
N LEU A 810 42.70 0.85 -36.69
CA LEU A 810 43.21 -0.42 -36.16
C LEU A 810 43.59 -0.28 -34.67
N GLN A 811 42.78 -0.82 -33.76
CA GLN A 811 43.14 -0.98 -32.34
C GLN A 811 42.87 -2.41 -31.87
N SER A 812 43.75 -2.90 -30.99
CA SER A 812 43.87 -4.31 -30.62
C SER A 812 42.64 -4.87 -29.90
N ASP A 813 42.59 -6.19 -29.79
CA ASP A 813 41.74 -6.90 -28.84
C ASP A 813 41.87 -6.32 -27.41
N PHE A 814 40.88 -6.63 -26.55
CA PHE A 814 40.99 -6.35 -25.13
C PHE A 814 42.18 -7.10 -24.52
N ALA A 815 42.92 -6.41 -23.63
CA ALA A 815 44.03 -7.01 -22.91
C ALA A 815 43.52 -8.10 -21.96
N ALA A 816 44.41 -9.01 -21.56
CA ALA A 816 44.07 -10.04 -20.58
C ALA A 816 43.66 -9.40 -19.24
N ASN A 817 42.38 -9.54 -18.88
CA ASN A 817 41.76 -8.89 -17.72
C ASN A 817 41.71 -7.34 -17.87
N ASP A 818 41.36 -6.84 -19.05
CA ASP A 818 40.95 -5.44 -19.20
C ASP A 818 39.63 -5.24 -18.42
N VAL A 819 39.64 -4.33 -17.45
CA VAL A 819 38.50 -4.02 -16.57
C VAL A 819 38.13 -2.56 -16.75
N ARG A 820 36.84 -2.29 -17.00
CA ARG A 820 36.31 -0.95 -17.27
C ARG A 820 35.22 -0.60 -16.28
N LYS A 821 35.35 0.55 -15.59
CA LYS A 821 34.27 1.06 -14.74
C LYS A 821 33.42 2.10 -15.47
N VAL A 822 32.12 2.00 -15.24
CA VAL A 822 31.06 2.83 -15.84
C VAL A 822 30.21 3.40 -14.71
N TRP A 823 29.87 4.68 -14.78
CA TRP A 823 29.04 5.37 -13.81
C TRP A 823 27.75 5.85 -14.47
N TYR A 824 26.61 5.55 -13.87
CA TYR A 824 25.30 5.89 -14.41
C TYR A 824 24.81 7.22 -13.82
N ARG A 825 23.92 7.90 -14.54
CA ARG A 825 23.14 9.04 -14.04
C ARG A 825 21.69 8.82 -14.46
N THR A 826 20.77 8.92 -13.51
CA THR A 826 19.36 8.55 -13.67
C THR A 826 18.43 9.76 -13.59
N SER A 827 17.17 9.58 -14.01
CA SER A 827 16.09 10.54 -13.78
C SER A 827 15.52 10.39 -12.36
N HIS A 828 14.61 11.30 -11.99
CA HIS A 828 13.75 11.19 -10.82
C HIS A 828 12.91 9.89 -10.75
N LEU A 829 12.77 9.15 -11.86
CA LEU A 829 12.11 7.84 -11.93
C LEU A 829 13.08 6.64 -11.75
N GLY A 830 14.37 6.89 -11.57
CA GLY A 830 15.41 5.85 -11.60
C GLY A 830 15.77 5.35 -13.01
N SER A 831 15.31 6.01 -14.08
CA SER A 831 15.64 5.62 -15.47
C SER A 831 17.03 6.12 -15.86
N THR A 832 17.91 5.25 -16.39
CA THR A 832 19.26 5.66 -16.86
C THR A 832 19.16 6.67 -18.01
N LEU A 833 19.68 7.88 -17.77
CA LEU A 833 19.69 8.99 -18.73
C LEU A 833 20.97 9.03 -19.57
N PHE A 834 22.11 8.73 -18.94
CA PHE A 834 23.42 8.60 -19.58
C PHE A 834 24.40 7.88 -18.65
N ALA A 835 25.52 7.44 -19.22
CA ALA A 835 26.62 6.82 -18.49
C ALA A 835 27.97 7.45 -18.88
N VAL A 836 28.89 7.50 -17.92
CA VAL A 836 30.24 8.07 -18.07
C VAL A 836 31.34 7.07 -17.71
N ASP A 837 32.52 7.24 -18.29
CA ASP A 837 33.73 6.51 -17.90
C ASP A 837 34.42 7.11 -16.65
N GLU A 838 35.53 6.50 -16.24
CA GLU A 838 36.37 6.92 -15.10
C GLU A 838 36.95 8.34 -15.24
N THR A 839 36.98 8.93 -16.43
CA THR A 839 37.38 10.32 -16.67
C THR A 839 36.22 11.30 -16.60
N GLY A 840 35.00 10.79 -16.47
CA GLY A 840 33.75 11.55 -16.52
C GLY A 840 33.29 11.87 -17.95
N LYS A 841 33.86 11.25 -18.99
CA LYS A 841 33.41 11.40 -20.39
C LYS A 841 32.13 10.60 -20.61
N VAL A 842 31.14 11.19 -21.29
CA VAL A 842 29.91 10.47 -21.68
C VAL A 842 30.24 9.37 -22.70
N ILE A 843 29.84 8.14 -22.38
CA ILE A 843 30.03 6.94 -23.20
C ILE A 843 28.72 6.26 -23.60
N SER A 844 27.59 6.67 -23.03
CA SER A 844 26.26 6.34 -23.56
C SER A 844 25.21 7.37 -23.13
N HIS A 845 24.17 7.60 -23.94
CA HIS A 845 23.00 8.41 -23.54
C HIS A 845 21.69 7.89 -24.14
N THR A 846 20.61 8.00 -23.38
CA THR A 846 19.25 7.62 -23.80
C THR A 846 18.26 8.70 -23.41
N ILE A 847 17.26 8.94 -24.28
CA ILE A 847 16.10 9.78 -23.97
C ILE A 847 14.87 8.92 -24.22
N TYR A 848 14.06 8.70 -23.18
CA TYR A 848 12.82 7.94 -23.29
C TYR A 848 11.62 8.84 -23.61
N ASP A 849 10.60 8.26 -24.22
CA ASP A 849 9.24 8.77 -24.17
C ASP A 849 8.60 8.48 -22.78
N PRO A 850 7.36 8.91 -22.53
CA PRO A 850 6.66 8.65 -21.26
C PRO A 850 6.55 7.19 -20.84
N TRP A 851 6.71 6.24 -21.78
CA TRP A 851 6.43 4.83 -21.59
C TRP A 851 7.68 3.95 -21.75
N GLY A 852 8.87 4.55 -21.81
CA GLY A 852 10.13 3.83 -21.83
C GLY A 852 10.63 3.42 -23.23
N ASN A 853 10.01 3.90 -24.31
CA ASN A 853 10.57 3.74 -25.66
C ASN A 853 11.71 4.75 -25.87
N PRO A 854 12.89 4.36 -26.39
CA PRO A 854 13.94 5.32 -26.74
C PRO A 854 13.51 6.22 -27.93
N LEU A 855 13.54 7.54 -27.73
CA LEU A 855 13.20 8.56 -28.74
C LEU A 855 14.32 8.82 -29.75
N THR A 856 15.53 8.37 -29.46
CA THR A 856 16.71 8.44 -30.33
C THR A 856 17.44 7.10 -30.29
N GLU A 857 18.11 6.76 -31.39
CA GLU A 857 19.11 5.72 -31.41
C GLU A 857 20.13 6.00 -30.29
N THR A 858 20.36 5.02 -29.40
CA THR A 858 21.24 5.21 -28.24
C THR A 858 22.67 5.32 -28.72
N TYR A 859 23.30 6.47 -28.44
CA TYR A 859 24.75 6.58 -28.58
C TYR A 859 25.42 5.66 -27.56
N THR A 860 26.38 4.85 -28.02
CA THR A 860 27.30 4.09 -27.17
C THR A 860 28.70 4.14 -27.79
N ASP A 861 29.72 4.48 -26.99
CA ASP A 861 31.11 4.49 -27.44
C ASP A 861 31.56 3.07 -27.81
N THR A 862 32.26 2.90 -28.93
CA THR A 862 32.59 1.58 -29.47
C THR A 862 33.64 0.83 -28.66
N ASN A 863 34.40 1.51 -27.78
CA ASN A 863 35.23 0.88 -26.75
C ASN A 863 34.43 0.29 -25.58
N PHE A 864 33.15 0.61 -25.50
CA PHE A 864 32.17 0.22 -24.49
C PHE A 864 30.99 -0.53 -25.14
N SER A 865 31.26 -1.23 -26.26
CA SER A 865 30.31 -2.06 -26.99
C SER A 865 29.99 -3.36 -26.24
N GLY A 866 28.73 -3.83 -26.35
CA GLY A 866 28.23 -5.02 -25.63
C GLY A 866 27.82 -4.79 -24.17
N ILE A 867 28.00 -3.57 -23.67
CA ILE A 867 27.58 -3.12 -22.33
C ILE A 867 26.06 -2.94 -22.25
N ASP A 868 25.47 -3.18 -21.07
CA ASP A 868 24.05 -2.97 -20.74
C ASP A 868 23.70 -1.46 -20.59
N ASN A 869 24.08 -0.67 -21.60
CA ASN A 869 23.95 0.78 -21.68
C ASN A 869 23.01 1.14 -22.85
N ALA A 870 21.71 1.12 -22.58
CA ALA A 870 20.70 1.84 -23.36
C ALA A 870 19.40 1.95 -22.54
N ASN A 871 18.74 0.82 -22.37
CA ASN A 871 17.35 0.73 -21.95
C ASN A 871 17.27 0.22 -20.51
N ASN A 872 17.31 1.17 -19.57
CA ASN A 872 17.03 0.93 -18.15
C ASN A 872 16.00 1.97 -17.73
N PHE A 873 14.73 1.70 -18.07
CA PHE A 873 13.58 2.50 -17.68
C PHE A 873 13.12 2.07 -16.27
N THR A 874 12.96 3.02 -15.37
CA THR A 874 12.48 2.82 -13.98
C THR A 874 13.14 1.65 -13.24
N GLY A 875 14.46 1.51 -13.35
CA GLY A 875 15.24 0.41 -12.74
C GLY A 875 15.16 -0.96 -13.44
N TYR A 876 14.28 -1.15 -14.43
CA TYR A 876 14.12 -2.42 -15.16
C TYR A 876 15.35 -2.76 -16.03
N THR A 877 15.55 -4.05 -16.34
CA THR A 877 16.49 -4.47 -17.40
C THR A 877 15.73 -4.77 -18.67
N TRP A 878 16.21 -4.26 -19.80
CA TRP A 878 15.76 -4.66 -21.13
C TRP A 878 16.07 -6.13 -21.42
N ASP A 879 15.19 -6.80 -22.17
CA ASP A 879 15.50 -8.05 -22.86
C ASP A 879 15.48 -7.79 -24.38
N GLU A 880 16.68 -7.66 -24.94
CA GLU A 880 17.00 -7.26 -26.32
C GLU A 880 16.54 -8.21 -27.44
N VAL A 881 15.84 -9.30 -27.12
CA VAL A 881 15.31 -10.28 -28.08
C VAL A 881 13.77 -10.27 -28.07
N LEU A 882 13.15 -9.87 -26.96
CA LEU A 882 11.69 -9.75 -26.87
C LEU A 882 11.21 -8.30 -26.88
N ASP A 883 12.13 -7.34 -26.76
CA ASP A 883 11.89 -5.90 -26.55
C ASP A 883 10.93 -5.61 -25.38
N LEU A 884 11.19 -6.31 -24.27
CA LEU A 884 10.44 -6.20 -23.01
C LEU A 884 11.34 -5.75 -21.85
N TYR A 885 10.78 -4.97 -20.93
CA TYR A 885 11.42 -4.64 -19.66
C TYR A 885 11.07 -5.68 -18.58
N PHE A 886 12.08 -6.28 -17.95
CA PHE A 886 11.87 -7.19 -16.82
C PHE A 886 11.70 -6.43 -15.50
N ALA A 887 10.45 -6.41 -15.02
CA ALA A 887 9.99 -5.72 -13.82
C ALA A 887 9.86 -6.69 -12.63
N GLN A 888 10.89 -7.52 -12.39
CA GLN A 888 10.98 -8.54 -11.31
C GLN A 888 9.89 -9.63 -11.33
N ASN A 889 8.62 -9.27 -11.13
CA ASN A 889 7.50 -10.21 -11.12
C ASN A 889 6.80 -10.35 -12.47
N ARG A 890 6.85 -9.31 -13.31
CA ARG A 890 6.19 -9.19 -14.62
C ARG A 890 7.18 -8.74 -15.71
N PHE A 891 6.73 -8.78 -16.96
CA PHE A 891 7.39 -8.12 -18.09
C PHE A 891 6.49 -6.99 -18.63
N TYR A 892 7.08 -5.81 -18.80
CA TYR A 892 6.45 -4.60 -19.32
C TYR A 892 6.82 -4.38 -20.79
N ASP A 893 5.82 -4.13 -21.63
CA ASP A 893 5.98 -3.83 -23.06
C ASP A 893 5.82 -2.31 -23.28
N PRO A 894 6.90 -1.58 -23.59
CA PRO A 894 6.85 -0.13 -23.75
C PRO A 894 6.18 0.28 -25.07
N ALA A 895 6.17 -0.57 -26.10
CA ALA A 895 5.52 -0.27 -27.37
C ALA A 895 3.99 -0.40 -27.27
N ASP A 896 3.50 -1.23 -26.35
CA ASP A 896 2.08 -1.44 -26.06
C ASP A 896 1.61 -0.77 -24.76
N HIS A 897 2.51 -0.04 -24.09
CA HIS A 897 2.27 0.79 -22.89
C HIS A 897 1.70 0.02 -21.68
N ARG A 898 1.94 -1.31 -21.58
CA ARG A 898 1.28 -2.19 -20.58
C ARG A 898 2.12 -3.38 -20.13
N PHE A 899 1.70 -4.03 -19.04
CA PHE A 899 2.23 -5.34 -18.67
C PHE A 899 1.70 -6.47 -19.57
N THR A 900 2.51 -7.53 -19.69
CA THR A 900 2.23 -8.74 -20.49
C THR A 900 1.58 -9.88 -19.67
N GLN A 901 1.43 -9.71 -18.36
CA GLN A 901 0.71 -10.57 -17.43
C GLN A 901 -0.21 -9.74 -16.52
N GLU A 902 -1.24 -10.38 -15.93
CA GLU A 902 -1.98 -9.78 -14.81
C GLU A 902 -1.06 -9.50 -13.62
N ASP A 903 -1.45 -8.54 -12.79
CA ASP A 903 -0.78 -8.25 -11.52
C ASP A 903 -0.87 -9.44 -10.55
N PRO A 904 0.25 -10.00 -10.07
CA PRO A 904 0.23 -11.15 -9.16
C PRO A 904 -0.47 -10.92 -7.83
N ILE A 905 -0.62 -9.67 -7.37
CA ILE A 905 -1.42 -9.32 -6.18
C ILE A 905 -2.76 -8.66 -6.52
N LYS A 906 -3.08 -8.52 -7.82
CA LYS A 906 -4.32 -7.91 -8.33
C LYS A 906 -4.57 -6.49 -7.79
N ASP A 907 -3.50 -5.70 -7.62
CA ASP A 907 -3.59 -4.30 -7.17
C ASP A 907 -4.36 -3.41 -8.17
N GLY A 908 -5.08 -2.42 -7.62
CA GLY A 908 -5.89 -1.49 -8.37
C GLY A 908 -7.07 -2.12 -9.11
N GLU A 909 -7.58 -1.39 -10.09
CA GLU A 909 -8.73 -1.79 -10.89
C GLU A 909 -8.30 -2.54 -12.16
N ASN A 910 -7.27 -2.06 -12.87
CA ASN A 910 -6.78 -2.63 -14.12
C ASN A 910 -5.41 -3.30 -13.94
N TRP A 911 -5.41 -4.63 -13.87
CA TRP A 911 -4.24 -5.45 -13.54
C TRP A 911 -3.13 -5.49 -14.60
N TYR A 912 -3.28 -4.76 -15.72
CA TYR A 912 -2.24 -4.64 -16.76
C TYR A 912 -1.74 -3.20 -16.97
N ALA A 913 -2.44 -2.19 -16.46
CA ALA A 913 -2.16 -0.79 -16.74
C ALA A 913 -0.87 -0.34 -16.03
N TYR A 914 0.12 0.12 -16.79
CA TYR A 914 1.38 0.60 -16.22
C TYR A 914 1.16 1.89 -15.44
N CYS A 915 1.53 1.89 -14.16
CA CYS A 915 1.52 3.07 -13.28
C CYS A 915 0.19 3.84 -13.21
N GLY A 916 -0.94 3.17 -13.47
CA GLY A 916 -2.25 3.82 -13.57
C GLY A 916 -2.34 4.90 -14.66
N ASN A 917 -1.59 4.73 -15.76
CA ASN A 917 -1.47 5.68 -16.86
C ASN A 917 -0.86 7.06 -16.50
N ASN A 918 -0.11 7.15 -15.38
CA ASN A 918 0.64 8.35 -14.99
C ASN A 918 2.16 8.07 -14.84
N PRO A 919 2.85 7.65 -15.92
CA PRO A 919 4.23 7.16 -15.85
C PRO A 919 5.29 8.27 -15.66
N ILE A 920 4.87 9.54 -15.60
CA ILE A 920 5.79 10.69 -15.44
C ILE A 920 6.17 10.91 -13.96
N ILE A 921 5.33 10.44 -13.02
CA ILE A 921 5.55 10.58 -11.56
C ILE A 921 5.32 9.27 -10.78
N VAL A 922 4.88 8.20 -11.43
CA VAL A 922 4.59 6.90 -10.79
C VAL A 922 5.43 5.79 -11.42
N VAL A 923 5.96 4.89 -10.60
CA VAL A 923 6.79 3.72 -10.98
C VAL A 923 6.26 2.42 -10.34
N ASP A 924 6.45 1.27 -10.98
CA ASP A 924 6.16 -0.06 -10.40
C ASP A 924 7.43 -0.92 -10.38
N VAL A 925 8.36 -0.61 -9.46
CA VAL A 925 9.72 -1.19 -9.40
C VAL A 925 9.70 -2.73 -9.34
N TYR A 926 8.64 -3.32 -8.77
CA TYR A 926 8.52 -4.75 -8.50
C TYR A 926 7.61 -5.52 -9.46
N GLY A 927 6.90 -4.83 -10.35
CA GLY A 927 5.89 -5.44 -11.21
C GLY A 927 4.67 -5.95 -10.43
N THR A 928 4.27 -5.27 -9.34
CA THR A 928 3.18 -5.64 -8.43
C THR A 928 2.50 -4.46 -7.71
N ALA A 929 3.12 -3.28 -7.65
CA ALA A 929 2.62 -2.18 -6.83
C ALA A 929 3.19 -0.83 -7.29
N LYS A 930 2.30 0.12 -7.57
CA LYS A 930 2.67 1.46 -8.04
C LYS A 930 3.03 2.42 -6.89
N ILE A 931 4.12 3.16 -7.06
CA ILE A 931 4.75 4.03 -6.05
C ILE A 931 5.00 5.41 -6.67
N LEU A 932 4.83 6.49 -5.90
CA LEU A 932 5.22 7.83 -6.32
C LEU A 932 6.76 7.96 -6.38
N ALA A 933 7.28 8.42 -7.51
CA ALA A 933 8.71 8.62 -7.70
C ALA A 933 9.26 9.68 -6.73
N GLY A 934 10.43 9.42 -6.14
CA GLY A 934 11.06 10.31 -5.16
C GLY A 934 10.46 10.27 -3.75
N THR A 935 9.39 9.52 -3.48
CA THR A 935 9.06 9.17 -2.09
C THR A 935 10.05 8.11 -1.61
N ALA A 936 10.88 8.44 -0.62
CA ALA A 936 11.88 7.53 -0.07
C ALA A 936 11.24 6.17 0.29
N LEU A 937 11.86 5.06 -0.12
CA LEU A 937 11.27 3.71 -0.10
C LEU A 937 11.10 3.10 1.30
N ALA A 938 11.13 3.91 2.36
CA ALA A 938 10.92 3.53 3.75
C ALA A 938 9.63 2.72 3.96
N THR A 939 8.52 3.10 3.32
CA THR A 939 7.22 2.40 3.42
C THR A 939 7.23 0.99 2.79
N VAL A 940 8.30 0.63 2.07
CA VAL A 940 8.47 -0.68 1.39
C VAL A 940 9.63 -1.48 2.00
N LYS A 941 10.38 -0.93 2.98
CA LYS A 941 11.49 -1.66 3.62
C LYS A 941 10.99 -2.87 4.43
N ASP A 942 9.76 -2.85 4.93
CA ASP A 942 9.13 -3.97 5.66
C ASP A 942 8.47 -5.04 4.76
N THR A 943 8.14 -4.72 3.50
CA THR A 943 7.44 -5.65 2.58
C THR A 943 8.37 -6.48 1.69
N LYS A 944 9.69 -6.52 1.97
CA LYS A 944 10.69 -7.23 1.16
C LYS A 944 10.39 -8.72 0.92
N TRP A 945 9.69 -9.38 1.84
CA TRP A 945 9.29 -10.79 1.72
C TRP A 945 8.30 -11.08 0.58
N ILE A 946 7.58 -10.07 0.05
CA ILE A 946 6.68 -10.24 -1.10
C ILE A 946 7.45 -10.66 -2.38
N SER A 947 8.75 -10.37 -2.45
CA SER A 947 9.59 -10.66 -3.62
C SER A 947 9.99 -12.14 -3.78
N SER A 948 9.87 -12.95 -2.74
CA SER A 948 10.57 -14.24 -2.63
C SER A 948 9.79 -15.29 -1.84
N GLY A 949 8.51 -15.47 -2.21
CA GLY A 949 7.68 -16.56 -1.70
C GLY A 949 6.19 -16.30 -1.92
N TYR A 950 5.46 -17.26 -2.51
CA TYR A 950 4.00 -17.19 -2.61
C TYR A 950 3.35 -17.51 -1.24
N VAL A 951 3.42 -16.56 -0.30
CA VAL A 951 2.49 -16.52 0.84
C VAL A 951 1.14 -16.08 0.27
N GLN A 952 0.28 -17.05 -0.02
CA GLN A 952 -0.96 -16.81 -0.77
C GLN A 952 -1.93 -15.93 0.00
N LEU A 953 -2.14 -14.70 -0.51
CA LEU A 953 -3.43 -14.01 -0.71
C LEU A 953 -4.41 -13.82 0.47
N ARG A 954 -4.26 -14.46 1.63
CA ARG A 954 -5.13 -14.27 2.79
C ARG A 954 -4.76 -13.03 3.58
N GLU A 955 -3.47 -12.77 3.83
CA GLU A 955 -3.09 -11.62 4.66
C GLU A 955 -3.40 -10.29 3.95
N LEU A 956 -2.91 -10.07 2.72
CA LEU A 956 -3.14 -8.80 2.00
C LEU A 956 -4.62 -8.54 1.69
N ILE A 957 -5.40 -9.54 1.27
CA ILE A 957 -6.83 -9.36 0.95
C ILE A 957 -7.66 -9.24 2.23
N SER A 958 -7.28 -9.90 3.33
CA SER A 958 -7.91 -9.71 4.65
C SER A 958 -7.66 -8.31 5.19
N ILE A 959 -6.43 -7.78 5.09
CA ILE A 959 -6.09 -6.39 5.42
C ILE A 959 -7.03 -5.44 4.67
N ILE A 960 -6.98 -5.46 3.33
CA ILE A 960 -7.66 -4.46 2.49
C ILE A 960 -9.20 -4.54 2.64
N ASN A 961 -9.80 -5.72 2.82
CA ASN A 961 -11.26 -5.84 2.99
C ASN A 961 -11.74 -5.65 4.44
N THR A 962 -10.93 -5.98 5.45
CA THR A 962 -11.30 -5.72 6.86
C THR A 962 -11.43 -4.21 7.13
N TYR A 963 -10.69 -3.39 6.39
CA TYR A 963 -10.71 -1.92 6.49
C TYR A 963 -12.00 -1.23 6.01
N CYS A 964 -12.99 -1.98 5.51
CA CYS A 964 -14.36 -1.50 5.31
C CYS A 964 -15.40 -2.25 6.17
N ALA A 965 -14.98 -2.97 7.23
CA ALA A 965 -15.87 -3.86 8.00
C ALA A 965 -15.77 -3.76 9.54
N THR A 966 -14.64 -3.34 10.13
CA THR A 966 -14.45 -3.34 11.60
C THR A 966 -14.57 -1.98 12.29
N ALA A 967 -15.15 -0.98 11.63
CA ALA A 967 -15.40 0.36 12.21
C ALA A 967 -16.65 0.43 13.11
N THR A 968 -17.31 -0.68 13.46
CA THR A 968 -18.45 -0.67 14.40
C THR A 968 -18.66 -1.99 15.16
N VAL A 969 -19.22 -1.89 16.37
CA VAL A 969 -19.73 -2.98 17.23
C VAL A 969 -18.71 -4.02 17.76
N GLN A 970 -18.02 -3.64 18.84
CA GLN A 970 -17.81 -4.56 19.98
C GLN A 970 -18.37 -3.94 21.27
N TYR A 971 -19.58 -4.35 21.67
CA TYR A 971 -20.07 -4.10 23.03
C TYR A 971 -20.92 -5.25 23.58
N ALA A 972 -20.50 -5.73 24.76
CA ALA A 972 -21.23 -6.60 25.71
C ALA A 972 -21.62 -8.03 25.28
N LYS A 973 -21.00 -9.01 25.97
CA LYS A 973 -21.71 -9.92 26.91
C LYS A 973 -20.73 -10.74 27.78
N LYS A 974 -20.74 -10.48 29.08
CA LYS A 974 -20.48 -11.50 30.13
C LYS A 974 -21.55 -11.34 31.21
N THR A 975 -22.35 -12.37 31.43
CA THR A 975 -23.43 -12.39 32.42
C THR A 975 -22.93 -12.94 33.75
N HIS A 976 -23.07 -12.17 34.83
CA HIS A 976 -22.87 -12.64 36.20
C HIS A 976 -24.10 -12.29 37.05
N THR A 977 -24.53 -13.24 37.89
CA THR A 977 -25.70 -13.09 38.77
C THR A 977 -25.24 -12.71 40.18
N ALA A 978 -25.77 -11.61 40.71
CA ALA A 978 -25.41 -11.13 42.04
C ALA A 978 -26.29 -11.74 43.14
N TYR A 979 -25.67 -12.06 44.28
CA TYR A 979 -26.33 -12.42 45.53
C TYR A 979 -26.11 -11.31 46.57
N GLY A 980 -27.05 -11.12 47.49
CA GLY A 980 -26.94 -10.14 48.58
C GLY A 980 -27.84 -10.48 49.77
N SER A 981 -27.55 -9.89 50.93
CA SER A 981 -28.37 -10.00 52.14
C SER A 981 -28.46 -8.66 52.86
N VAL A 982 -29.53 -8.47 53.64
CA VAL A 982 -29.71 -7.31 54.51
C VAL A 982 -30.15 -7.82 55.89
N ASN A 983 -29.55 -7.30 56.96
CA ASN A 983 -29.86 -7.65 58.35
C ASN A 983 -29.88 -9.17 58.64
N GLY A 984 -28.92 -9.91 58.07
CA GLY A 984 -28.68 -11.32 58.42
C GLY A 984 -29.71 -12.32 57.87
N LYS A 985 -30.53 -11.95 56.89
CA LYS A 985 -31.39 -12.89 56.14
C LYS A 985 -31.27 -12.69 54.63
N SER A 986 -31.13 -13.79 53.91
CA SER A 986 -31.03 -13.82 52.44
C SER A 986 -32.41 -13.89 51.81
N TYR A 987 -32.59 -13.18 50.69
CA TYR A 987 -33.78 -13.25 49.84
C TYR A 987 -33.36 -13.30 48.36
N THR A 988 -34.19 -13.89 47.50
CA THR A 988 -34.00 -13.92 46.05
C THR A 988 -34.97 -12.96 45.39
N ILE A 989 -34.48 -12.08 44.50
CA ILE A 989 -35.29 -11.09 43.79
C ILE A 989 -35.12 -11.31 42.27
N PRO A 990 -36.19 -11.59 41.51
CA PRO A 990 -36.12 -11.71 40.06
C PRO A 990 -35.80 -10.38 39.36
N LEU A 991 -35.09 -10.45 38.23
CA LEU A 991 -34.49 -9.30 37.52
C LEU A 991 -35.50 -8.46 36.69
N SER A 992 -36.66 -8.11 37.26
CA SER A 992 -37.74 -7.39 36.55
C SER A 992 -38.09 -6.00 37.15
N LYS A 993 -37.37 -5.54 38.18
CA LYS A 993 -37.62 -4.26 38.87
C LYS A 993 -36.37 -3.46 39.27
N LEU A 994 -35.39 -3.36 38.37
CA LEU A 994 -34.39 -2.30 38.38
C LEU A 994 -34.40 -1.59 37.02
N THR A 995 -34.70 -0.29 37.01
CA THR A 995 -34.67 0.57 35.83
C THR A 995 -33.22 0.85 35.41
N ARG A 996 -32.95 0.89 34.10
CA ARG A 996 -31.61 1.21 33.61
C ARG A 996 -31.40 2.73 33.66
N ALA A 997 -30.61 3.23 34.60
CA ALA A 997 -29.89 4.47 34.35
C ALA A 997 -28.66 4.17 33.49
N ASN A 998 -28.58 4.78 32.30
CA ASN A 998 -27.39 4.93 31.45
C ASN A 998 -26.47 3.71 31.26
N ALA A 999 -26.75 2.94 30.20
CA ALA A 999 -25.75 2.13 29.52
C ALA A 999 -25.70 2.54 28.04
N GLY A 1000 -24.83 3.51 27.73
CA GLY A 1000 -24.57 4.05 26.40
C GLY A 1000 -23.64 5.26 26.49
N ASN A 1001 -22.85 5.49 25.44
CA ASN A 1001 -21.66 6.37 25.39
C ASN A 1001 -20.46 5.86 26.20
N TYR A 1002 -19.59 5.12 25.52
CA TYR A 1002 -18.15 5.14 25.80
C TYR A 1002 -17.40 5.27 24.46
N SER A 1003 -17.30 6.50 23.98
CA SER A 1003 -16.48 6.89 22.83
C SER A 1003 -15.71 8.17 23.14
N ARG A 1004 -14.46 7.98 23.61
CA ARG A 1004 -13.41 8.99 23.87
C ARG A 1004 -13.71 10.02 25.00
N ASN A 1005 -12.62 10.54 25.59
CA ASN A 1005 -12.54 11.64 26.57
C ASN A 1005 -13.30 11.56 27.91
N THR A 1006 -12.69 10.92 28.92
CA THR A 1006 -12.90 11.28 30.35
C THR A 1006 -11.60 11.23 31.16
N ASN A 1007 -10.87 12.35 31.24
CA ASN A 1007 -9.78 12.52 32.21
C ASN A 1007 -10.34 12.78 33.62
N TYR A 1008 -9.99 11.92 34.58
CA TYR A 1008 -10.22 12.18 36.00
C TYR A 1008 -9.13 13.12 36.53
N LYS A 1009 -9.52 14.30 37.04
CA LYS A 1009 -8.65 15.18 37.83
C LYS A 1009 -8.99 15.05 39.32
N ILE A 1010 -8.03 14.56 40.11
CA ILE A 1010 -8.09 14.58 41.58
C ILE A 1010 -7.39 15.86 42.06
N TYR A 1011 -8.05 16.63 42.92
CA TYR A 1011 -7.41 17.74 43.63
C TYR A 1011 -6.72 17.24 44.89
N VAL A 1012 -5.43 17.57 45.06
CA VAL A 1012 -4.69 17.36 46.32
C VAL A 1012 -4.05 18.68 46.77
N GLY A 1013 -4.37 19.10 47.99
CA GLY A 1013 -3.76 20.27 48.64
C GLY A 1013 -2.40 19.95 49.28
N ARG A 1014 -1.57 20.96 49.49
CA ARG A 1014 -0.25 20.83 50.15
C ARG A 1014 -0.38 20.33 51.59
N GLY A 1015 0.40 19.31 51.99
CA GLY A 1015 0.46 18.85 53.39
C GLY A 1015 1.43 17.69 53.67
N SER A 1016 2.73 18.00 53.78
CA SER A 1016 3.79 17.24 54.51
C SER A 1016 3.62 15.74 54.83
N THR A 1017 4.43 14.91 54.14
CA THR A 1017 5.21 13.74 54.66
C THR A 1017 4.53 12.50 55.26
N THR A 1018 5.02 11.34 54.79
CA THR A 1018 5.01 9.98 55.40
C THR A 1018 3.92 8.99 54.93
N SER A 1019 4.34 8.12 54.02
CA SER A 1019 3.97 6.70 53.84
C SER A 1019 2.50 6.22 53.89
N ALA A 1020 2.00 5.94 52.69
CA ALA A 1020 1.45 4.65 52.25
C ALA A 1020 -0.07 4.34 52.35
N TYR A 1021 -0.47 3.50 51.38
CA TYR A 1021 -1.77 2.83 51.16
C TYR A 1021 -3.00 3.71 50.89
N PHE A 1022 -3.70 3.38 49.81
CA PHE A 1022 -5.02 3.91 49.46
C PHE A 1022 -6.12 3.05 50.10
N ASP A 1023 -7.13 3.69 50.66
CA ASP A 1023 -8.44 3.09 50.87
C ASP A 1023 -9.54 4.17 50.70
N VAL A 1024 -10.73 3.79 50.25
CA VAL A 1024 -11.73 4.76 49.74
C VAL A 1024 -12.72 5.18 50.83
N LEU A 1025 -12.72 6.48 51.17
CA LEU A 1025 -13.64 7.04 52.15
C LEU A 1025 -15.02 7.36 51.55
N LEU A 1026 -16.03 6.56 51.88
CA LEU A 1026 -17.44 6.97 51.79
C LEU A 1026 -17.78 7.90 52.96
N CYS A 1027 -18.36 9.07 52.68
CA CYS A 1027 -18.67 10.07 53.70
C CYS A 1027 -20.10 9.92 54.23
N GLY A 1028 -20.27 9.70 55.54
CA GLY A 1028 -21.60 9.49 56.15
C GLY A 1028 -21.62 9.28 57.67
N ASN A 1029 -21.46 10.37 58.44
CA ASN A 1029 -21.82 10.52 59.86
C ASN A 1029 -21.25 9.53 60.93
N ASN A 1030 -20.39 10.08 61.79
CA ASN A 1030 -20.34 9.85 63.25
C ASN A 1030 -20.46 8.42 63.81
N SER A 1031 -19.38 7.64 63.77
CA SER A 1031 -18.69 7.18 65.01
C SER A 1031 -17.49 6.27 64.69
N THR A 1032 -16.38 6.46 65.41
CA THR A 1032 -15.15 5.70 65.20
C THR A 1032 -15.12 4.43 66.04
N THR A 1033 -15.09 3.25 65.43
CA THR A 1033 -14.71 1.98 66.09
C THR A 1033 -13.85 1.16 65.14
N TYR A 1034 -12.64 0.77 65.59
CA TYR A 1034 -11.75 -0.09 64.82
C TYR A 1034 -12.02 -1.57 65.13
N VAL A 1035 -12.08 -2.40 64.08
CA VAL A 1035 -12.01 -3.87 64.18
C VAL A 1035 -10.95 -4.34 63.20
N LYS A 1036 -10.01 -5.18 63.65
CA LYS A 1036 -9.00 -5.80 62.78
C LYS A 1036 -9.61 -6.96 62.01
N VAL A 1037 -9.31 -7.07 60.72
CA VAL A 1037 -9.65 -8.24 59.89
C VAL A 1037 -8.39 -8.83 59.26
N SER A 1038 -7.64 -9.59 60.07
CA SER A 1038 -7.20 -10.90 59.59
C SER A 1038 -8.44 -11.81 59.51
N GLU A 1039 -8.46 -12.78 58.59
CA GLU A 1039 -9.58 -13.72 58.35
C GLU A 1039 -10.79 -13.16 57.55
N PHE A 1040 -10.61 -12.78 56.27
CA PHE A 1040 -11.74 -12.86 55.29
C PHE A 1040 -11.33 -12.99 53.80
N VAL A 1041 -10.25 -13.71 53.46
CA VAL A 1041 -9.77 -13.88 52.07
C VAL A 1041 -10.00 -15.32 51.57
N ALA A 1042 -11.27 -15.72 51.46
CA ALA A 1042 -11.65 -17.09 51.06
C ALA A 1042 -13.00 -17.23 50.33
N ALA A 1043 -13.65 -16.13 49.93
CA ALA A 1043 -15.06 -16.14 49.50
C ALA A 1043 -15.41 -15.44 48.17
N LEU A 1044 -14.49 -14.67 47.57
CA LEU A 1044 -14.72 -13.96 46.30
C LEU A 1044 -13.49 -14.07 45.40
N GLY A 1045 -13.52 -15.01 44.45
CA GLY A 1045 -12.41 -15.31 43.53
C GLY A 1045 -12.26 -14.30 42.40
N LEU A 1046 -11.90 -13.05 42.71
CA LEU A 1046 -11.56 -12.01 41.73
C LEU A 1046 -10.32 -11.24 42.18
N SER A 1047 -9.16 -11.55 41.61
CA SER A 1047 -7.92 -10.79 41.79
C SER A 1047 -7.38 -10.32 40.44
N SER A 1048 -7.68 -9.05 40.14
CA SER A 1048 -6.87 -8.12 39.33
C SER A 1048 -5.67 -8.70 38.55
N LYS A 1049 -5.80 -8.77 37.22
CA LYS A 1049 -4.67 -8.83 36.28
C LYS A 1049 -4.85 -7.75 35.21
N VAL A 1050 -3.91 -6.80 35.16
CA VAL A 1050 -3.57 -6.05 33.95
C VAL A 1050 -2.04 -6.04 33.86
N HIS A 1051 -1.51 -6.98 33.10
CA HIS A 1051 -0.18 -6.94 32.50
C HIS A 1051 -0.24 -7.75 31.22
N LEU A 1052 0.50 -7.33 30.20
CA LEU A 1052 0.56 -8.06 28.94
C LEU A 1052 1.35 -9.35 29.16
N VAL A 1053 0.87 -10.40 28.50
CA VAL A 1053 1.52 -11.70 28.38
C VAL A 1053 1.32 -12.09 26.92
N SER A 1054 2.41 -12.41 26.22
CA SER A 1054 2.32 -12.86 24.84
C SER A 1054 1.48 -14.13 24.75
N THR A 1055 0.46 -14.09 23.89
CA THR A 1055 -0.19 -15.29 23.37
C THR A 1055 -0.04 -15.25 21.85
N ARG A 1056 0.74 -16.17 21.27
CA ARG A 1056 0.70 -16.40 19.82
C ARG A 1056 -0.76 -16.60 19.40
N LEU A 1057 -1.22 -15.70 18.56
CA LEU A 1057 -2.53 -15.68 17.93
C LEU A 1057 -2.30 -15.13 16.53
N GLU A 1058 -1.74 -15.98 15.67
CA GLU A 1058 -1.69 -15.75 14.23
C GLU A 1058 -3.13 -15.52 13.71
N ASN A 1059 -3.26 -14.73 12.63
CA ASN A 1059 -4.51 -14.15 12.14
C ASN A 1059 -5.17 -13.08 13.05
N TYR A 1060 -4.57 -11.89 13.10
CA TYR A 1060 -5.29 -10.60 12.99
C TYR A 1060 -4.29 -9.48 12.68
N ILE A 1061 -4.18 -9.06 11.41
CA ILE A 1061 -3.33 -7.91 11.06
C ILE A 1061 -4.04 -6.62 11.49
N THR A 1062 -3.45 -5.92 12.47
CA THR A 1062 -3.86 -4.57 12.85
C THR A 1062 -3.31 -3.54 11.87
N GLN A 1063 -3.98 -3.40 10.73
CA GLN A 1063 -3.87 -2.18 9.93
C GLN A 1063 -4.33 -1.00 10.80
N ALA A 1064 -3.52 0.06 10.92
CA ALA A 1064 -3.76 1.19 11.81
C ALA A 1064 -4.28 2.43 11.05
N ASP A 1065 -5.05 3.29 11.73
CA ASP A 1065 -5.72 4.46 11.14
C ASP A 1065 -4.73 5.28 10.28
N VAL A 1066 -4.99 5.38 8.98
CA VAL A 1066 -4.15 6.17 8.06
C VAL A 1066 -4.48 7.65 8.21
N LEU A 1067 -3.88 8.26 9.24
CA LEU A 1067 -3.65 9.70 9.30
C LEU A 1067 -2.27 9.95 9.96
N MET A 1068 -1.41 10.70 9.25
CA MET A 1068 0.03 10.76 9.52
C MET A 1068 0.38 11.40 10.87
N GLY A 1069 1.47 10.97 11.54
CA GLY A 1069 1.88 11.60 12.79
C GLY A 1069 3.29 11.31 13.33
N VAL A 1070 3.79 10.06 13.29
CA VAL A 1070 5.08 9.68 13.91
C VAL A 1070 5.87 8.75 12.98
N ARG A 1071 7.12 9.12 12.67
CA ARG A 1071 8.13 8.18 12.14
C ARG A 1071 8.72 7.40 13.32
N LEU A 1072 8.58 6.08 13.36
CA LEU A 1072 9.49 5.26 14.16
C LEU A 1072 10.78 5.07 13.34
N ALA A 1073 11.87 5.67 13.79
CA ALA A 1073 13.20 5.44 13.24
C ALA A 1073 13.90 4.36 14.08
N THR A 1074 14.09 3.17 13.50
CA THR A 1074 14.88 2.08 14.08
C THR A 1074 16.20 1.96 13.32
N TYR A 1075 17.23 2.71 13.74
CA TYR A 1075 18.61 2.53 13.25
C TYR A 1075 19.67 2.83 14.36
N SER A 1076 20.98 2.86 14.03
CA SER A 1076 21.85 1.73 14.40
C SER A 1076 23.32 2.03 14.77
N GLY A 1077 23.87 1.35 15.79
CA GLY A 1077 25.14 1.65 16.51
C GLY A 1077 26.44 1.90 15.70
N VAL A 1078 27.61 2.23 16.29
CA VAL A 1078 28.41 1.41 17.23
C VAL A 1078 29.75 2.14 17.48
N GLN A 1079 30.25 2.20 18.73
CA GLN A 1079 31.67 2.17 19.23
C GLN A 1079 32.82 2.99 18.54
N TYR A 1080 33.98 3.30 19.15
CA TYR A 1080 34.50 3.17 20.52
C TYR A 1080 35.51 4.30 20.86
N LEU A 1081 36.08 4.25 22.08
CA LEU A 1081 36.98 5.25 22.68
C LEU A 1081 38.46 5.05 22.31
N ASP A 1082 39.24 6.13 22.47
CA ASP A 1082 40.51 6.06 23.21
C ASP A 1082 40.61 7.28 24.15
N GLU A 1083 41.30 7.15 25.28
CA GLU A 1083 41.29 8.13 26.38
C GLU A 1083 42.54 9.01 26.42
N THR A 1084 42.38 10.33 26.64
CA THR A 1084 43.38 11.11 27.38
C THR A 1084 42.80 12.41 27.96
N VAL A 1085 43.33 12.80 29.13
CA VAL A 1085 42.79 13.80 30.08
C VAL A 1085 44.01 14.52 30.73
N PRO A 1086 43.95 15.75 31.30
CA PRO A 1086 42.97 16.87 31.27
C PRO A 1086 43.59 18.20 30.72
N VAL A 1087 42.95 19.38 30.91
CA VAL A 1087 43.46 20.56 31.68
C VAL A 1087 42.73 21.92 31.40
N GLU A 1088 42.17 22.51 32.47
CA GLU A 1088 41.95 23.95 32.80
C GLU A 1088 41.00 24.97 32.06
N LYS A 1089 40.29 25.72 32.92
CA LYS A 1089 39.98 27.19 32.92
C LYS A 1089 39.01 27.83 31.90
N ALA A 1090 37.74 27.87 32.29
CA ALA A 1090 36.93 29.06 32.64
C ALA A 1090 37.23 30.47 32.04
N VAL A 1091 36.16 31.21 31.65
CA VAL A 1091 35.75 32.56 32.16
C VAL A 1091 34.49 33.11 31.43
N TYR A 1092 33.82 34.08 32.05
CA TYR A 1092 32.57 34.76 31.68
C TYR A 1092 32.39 35.30 30.23
N ALA A 1093 31.19 35.07 29.71
CA ALA A 1093 30.23 36.00 29.07
C ALA A 1093 30.68 37.27 28.31
N ALA A 1094 30.12 37.44 27.11
CA ALA A 1094 29.64 38.73 26.57
C ALA A 1094 28.57 38.51 25.47
N GLU A 1095 27.58 39.41 25.35
CA GLU A 1095 26.80 39.60 24.12
C GLU A 1095 27.63 40.43 23.11
N PRO A 1096 27.21 40.55 21.83
CA PRO A 1096 26.39 41.74 21.54
C PRO A 1096 25.27 41.55 20.51
N THR A 1097 24.21 42.34 20.68
CA THR A 1097 23.20 42.61 19.65
C THR A 1097 23.78 43.30 18.41
N PHE A 1098 23.18 43.08 17.24
CA PHE A 1098 23.11 44.12 16.21
C PHE A 1098 21.76 44.12 15.50
N ALA A 1099 21.20 45.32 15.28
CA ALA A 1099 20.00 45.54 14.50
C ALA A 1099 20.11 46.88 13.77
N SER A 1100 19.70 46.92 12.50
CA SER A 1100 19.53 48.17 11.75
C SER A 1100 18.37 48.04 10.75
N LYS A 1101 17.77 49.18 10.41
CA LYS A 1101 16.62 49.30 9.50
C LYS A 1101 17.08 49.97 8.21
N ASN A 1102 16.32 49.81 7.12
CA ASN A 1102 15.96 50.92 6.23
C ASN A 1102 14.70 50.61 5.40
N LYS A 1103 14.20 51.59 4.63
CA LYS A 1103 12.81 51.70 4.14
C LYS A 1103 12.73 52.70 2.96
N VAL A 1104 11.63 52.69 2.17
CA VAL A 1104 11.13 53.79 1.27
C VAL A 1104 11.99 54.01 -0.03
N THR A 1105 11.51 54.26 -1.28
CA THR A 1105 10.21 54.33 -2.05
C THR A 1105 10.53 54.36 -3.58
N ASP A 1106 9.66 54.46 -4.64
CA ASP A 1106 8.18 54.53 -4.86
C ASP A 1106 7.76 54.18 -6.34
N VAL A 1107 6.46 53.92 -6.55
CA VAL A 1107 5.53 54.29 -7.67
C VAL A 1107 5.97 54.31 -9.17
N PHE A 1108 5.17 53.67 -10.06
CA PHE A 1108 4.44 54.32 -11.20
C PHE A 1108 3.28 53.44 -11.77
N TRP A 1109 2.51 53.97 -12.73
CA TRP A 1109 1.11 53.59 -13.10
C TRP A 1109 0.92 53.13 -14.56
N PHE A 1110 -0.17 52.37 -14.84
CA PHE A 1110 -1.16 52.71 -15.89
C PHE A 1110 -2.50 51.93 -15.72
N MET A 1111 -3.59 52.37 -16.36
CA MET A 1111 -4.98 51.87 -16.20
C MET A 1111 -5.84 52.12 -17.48
N ASP A 1112 -7.16 51.79 -17.44
CA ASP A 1112 -8.20 51.75 -18.51
C ASP A 1112 -8.16 50.52 -19.46
N GLN A 1113 -9.25 49.81 -19.84
CA GLN A 1113 -10.71 50.09 -20.09
C GLN A 1113 -10.98 50.70 -21.50
N VAL A 1114 -12.04 50.38 -22.28
CA VAL A 1114 -13.22 49.47 -22.11
C VAL A 1114 -13.88 49.08 -23.47
N ASN A 1115 -14.92 48.21 -23.43
CA ASN A 1115 -16.12 48.11 -24.31
C ASN A 1115 -16.36 46.94 -25.31
N HIS A 1116 -17.65 46.66 -25.58
CA HIS A 1116 -18.22 45.49 -26.28
C HIS A 1116 -18.51 45.67 -27.80
N ALA A 1117 -18.66 44.54 -28.53
CA ALA A 1117 -19.60 44.43 -29.66
C ALA A 1117 -20.07 42.98 -30.00
N LYS A 1118 -21.38 42.83 -30.29
CA LYS A 1118 -22.13 41.77 -31.03
C LYS A 1118 -23.36 42.49 -31.66
N PRO A 1119 -24.25 41.90 -32.51
CA PRO A 1119 -24.33 40.55 -33.12
C PRO A 1119 -24.53 40.56 -34.66
N TRP A 1120 -24.88 39.43 -35.30
CA TRP A 1120 -26.10 39.20 -36.13
C TRP A 1120 -26.06 37.84 -36.90
N ASP A 1121 -27.23 37.29 -37.24
CA ASP A 1121 -27.46 35.91 -37.76
C ASP A 1121 -27.53 35.75 -39.30
N ILE A 1122 -27.57 34.49 -39.79
CA ILE A 1122 -28.43 34.08 -40.94
C ILE A 1122 -28.78 32.56 -40.96
N LYS A 1123 -29.92 32.26 -41.59
CA LYS A 1123 -30.86 31.12 -41.45
C LYS A 1123 -30.45 29.72 -42.02
N ARG A 1124 -31.09 28.70 -41.43
CA ARG A 1124 -31.61 27.40 -41.97
C ARG A 1124 -31.53 27.11 -43.49
N ALA A 1125 -31.27 25.83 -43.82
CA ALA A 1125 -32.04 25.03 -44.79
C ALA A 1125 -31.80 23.50 -44.63
N ASP A 1126 -32.81 22.66 -44.94
CA ASP A 1126 -32.74 21.17 -45.00
C ASP A 1126 -33.92 20.59 -45.82
N PRO A 1127 -33.70 19.65 -46.78
CA PRO A 1127 -34.82 18.90 -47.36
C PRO A 1127 -34.57 17.44 -47.89
N TRP A 1128 -35.32 16.46 -47.32
CA TRP A 1128 -35.98 15.28 -47.99
C TRP A 1128 -35.11 14.11 -48.57
N LYS A 1129 -35.62 12.89 -48.91
CA LYS A 1129 -36.66 11.94 -48.36
C LYS A 1129 -36.78 10.65 -49.26
N LYS A 1130 -37.22 9.49 -48.69
CA LYS A 1130 -37.75 8.21 -49.31
C LYS A 1130 -36.76 7.07 -49.71
N THR A 1131 -37.13 5.77 -49.93
CA THR A 1131 -38.15 4.77 -49.44
C THR A 1131 -37.92 3.37 -50.14
N ILE A 1132 -38.52 2.24 -49.64
CA ILE A 1132 -38.75 0.87 -50.24
C ILE A 1132 -37.76 -0.24 -49.72
N LYS A 1133 -38.09 -1.36 -49.01
CA LYS A 1133 -38.97 -2.58 -49.15
C LYS A 1133 -38.34 -3.75 -49.98
N THR A 1134 -38.46 -5.08 -49.75
CA THR A 1134 -39.25 -6.05 -48.89
C THR A 1134 -38.35 -7.35 -48.68
N THR A 1135 -38.61 -8.57 -48.13
CA THR A 1135 -39.75 -9.49 -47.76
C THR A 1135 -39.31 -10.61 -46.73
N TYR A 1136 -40.03 -11.75 -46.60
CA TYR A 1136 -39.78 -12.98 -45.79
C TYR A 1136 -40.17 -14.27 -46.59
N PRO A 1137 -39.61 -15.49 -46.34
CA PRO A 1137 -40.21 -16.61 -45.51
C PRO A 1137 -39.16 -17.42 -44.66
N ILE A 1138 -39.40 -18.17 -43.54
CA ILE A 1138 -40.22 -19.40 -43.21
C ILE A 1138 -39.57 -20.72 -43.76
N SER A 1139 -39.40 -21.89 -43.09
CA SER A 1139 -40.08 -22.63 -41.96
C SER A 1139 -39.26 -23.76 -41.23
N TYR A 1140 -39.61 -24.06 -39.95
CA TYR A 1140 -39.72 -25.34 -39.14
C TYR A 1140 -38.85 -26.63 -39.31
N ASP A 1141 -38.47 -27.29 -38.19
CA ASP A 1141 -38.99 -28.61 -37.66
C ASP A 1141 -38.25 -29.17 -36.39
N THR A 1142 -38.65 -30.25 -35.67
CA THR A 1142 -39.80 -30.42 -34.72
C THR A 1142 -39.67 -31.59 -33.69
N THR A 1143 -40.13 -31.39 -32.42
CA THR A 1143 -40.67 -32.41 -31.43
C THR A 1143 -39.73 -33.54 -30.93
N ILE A 1144 -40.02 -34.42 -29.93
CA ILE A 1144 -41.22 -34.99 -29.22
C ILE A 1144 -40.90 -35.09 -27.69
N VAL A 1145 -41.75 -34.94 -26.64
CA VAL A 1145 -43.22 -34.91 -26.33
C VAL A 1145 -43.72 -36.14 -25.51
N PHE A 1146 -44.88 -36.02 -24.82
CA PHE A 1146 -45.56 -36.89 -23.81
C PHE A 1146 -45.23 -36.60 -22.32
N GLN A 1147 -46.08 -36.85 -21.30
CA GLN A 1147 -47.55 -36.71 -21.07
C GLN A 1147 -47.84 -36.95 -19.54
N SER A 1148 -49.03 -36.84 -18.90
CA SER A 1148 -50.45 -36.59 -19.26
C SER A 1148 -51.35 -36.22 -18.05
N ARG A 1149 -52.49 -35.51 -18.28
CA ARG A 1149 -53.91 -35.75 -17.81
C ARG A 1149 -54.20 -36.01 -16.31
N LEU A 1150 -55.34 -35.65 -15.68
CA LEU A 1150 -56.60 -34.90 -15.92
C LEU A 1150 -57.18 -34.55 -14.48
N THR A 1151 -58.39 -34.03 -14.16
CA THR A 1151 -59.73 -33.85 -14.78
C THR A 1151 -60.51 -32.73 -14.04
N THR A 1152 -61.65 -32.25 -14.56
CA THR A 1152 -62.68 -31.42 -13.86
C THR A 1152 -64.11 -31.91 -14.23
N PRO A 1153 -65.24 -31.25 -13.89
CA PRO A 1153 -65.69 -29.91 -14.35
C PRO A 1153 -66.11 -29.03 -13.11
N GLU A 1154 -66.93 -27.97 -13.07
CA GLU A 1154 -67.66 -26.99 -13.93
C GLU A 1154 -68.10 -25.82 -12.97
N ALA A 1155 -68.78 -24.69 -13.25
CA ALA A 1155 -69.28 -23.86 -14.37
C ALA A 1155 -69.61 -22.46 -13.74
N LEU A 1156 -69.82 -21.27 -14.36
CA LEU A 1156 -69.82 -20.66 -15.70
C LEU A 1156 -69.09 -19.26 -15.54
N GLY A 1157 -68.92 -18.33 -16.49
CA GLY A 1157 -69.22 -18.17 -17.93
C GLY A 1157 -69.37 -16.69 -18.32
N ASN A 1158 -69.49 -16.40 -19.63
CA ASN A 1158 -69.69 -15.10 -20.30
C ASN A 1158 -68.57 -14.01 -20.21
N ILE A 1159 -68.24 -13.20 -21.24
CA ILE A 1159 -68.13 -13.40 -22.72
C ILE A 1159 -67.46 -12.15 -23.38
N THR A 1160 -66.49 -12.32 -24.32
CA THR A 1160 -65.87 -11.31 -25.25
C THR A 1160 -65.18 -10.05 -24.65
N TYR A 1161 -64.28 -9.28 -25.30
CA TYR A 1161 -63.54 -9.27 -26.60
C TYR A 1161 -62.02 -9.01 -26.31
N GLY A 1162 -61.02 -9.25 -27.17
CA GLY A 1162 -60.58 -8.41 -28.32
C GLY A 1162 -60.02 -7.02 -27.88
N TYR A 1163 -58.83 -6.51 -28.25
CA TYR A 1163 -58.08 -6.59 -29.53
C TYR A 1163 -56.56 -6.22 -29.41
N LEU A 1164 -55.81 -6.32 -30.53
CA LEU A 1164 -54.36 -6.07 -30.76
C LEU A 1164 -53.75 -4.70 -30.30
N GLY A 1165 -52.40 -4.64 -30.12
CA GLY A 1165 -51.67 -3.34 -30.19
C GLY A 1165 -50.14 -3.24 -29.92
N LYS A 1166 -49.28 -3.61 -30.90
CA LYS A 1166 -47.92 -3.05 -31.23
C LYS A 1166 -46.86 -2.60 -30.16
N ALA A 1167 -45.66 -3.19 -30.33
CA ALA A 1167 -44.34 -2.54 -30.58
C ALA A 1167 -43.51 -1.86 -29.44
N MET A 1168 -42.21 -1.76 -29.70
CA MET A 1168 -41.14 -1.18 -28.86
C MET A 1168 -40.88 0.30 -29.19
N GLY A 1169 -40.29 1.02 -28.22
CA GLY A 1169 -39.04 1.79 -28.45
C GLY A 1169 -39.11 3.24 -28.96
N TYR A 1170 -38.59 4.14 -28.11
CA TYR A 1170 -38.01 5.46 -28.42
C TYR A 1170 -38.93 6.63 -28.87
N THR A 1171 -38.32 7.82 -28.86
CA THR A 1171 -38.88 9.18 -28.74
C THR A 1171 -39.07 9.91 -30.08
N GLU A 1172 -39.97 10.91 -30.15
CA GLU A 1172 -39.66 12.31 -30.54
C GLU A 1172 -40.86 13.31 -30.56
N PHE A 1173 -40.54 14.56 -30.18
CA PHE A 1173 -41.01 15.92 -30.59
C PHE A 1173 -42.46 16.33 -31.02
N GLU A 1174 -42.88 17.46 -30.40
CA GLU A 1174 -43.60 18.68 -30.88
C GLU A 1174 -44.77 18.70 -31.91
N LEU A 1175 -45.73 19.64 -31.71
CA LEU A 1175 -45.84 20.93 -32.46
C LEU A 1175 -47.16 21.73 -32.20
N ILE A 1176 -47.07 23.08 -32.08
CA ILE A 1176 -48.02 24.14 -32.54
C ILE A 1176 -49.49 24.13 -31.98
N SER A 1177 -50.19 25.20 -31.54
CA SER A 1177 -50.03 26.68 -31.32
C SER A 1177 -51.24 27.18 -30.47
N GLY A 1178 -51.42 28.41 -29.94
CA GLY A 1178 -50.69 29.69 -30.00
C GLY A 1178 -51.53 30.86 -30.59
N GLY A 1179 -51.92 31.90 -29.81
CA GLY A 1179 -52.70 33.06 -30.34
C GLY A 1179 -53.08 34.23 -29.40
N ASN A 1180 -52.37 35.37 -29.55
CA ASN A 1180 -52.75 36.81 -29.41
C ASN A 1180 -53.45 37.46 -28.17
N TYR A 1181 -53.18 38.79 -28.06
CA TYR A 1181 -53.72 39.87 -27.19
C TYR A 1181 -53.13 40.04 -25.76
N ALA A 1182 -53.02 41.24 -25.16
CA ALA A 1182 -52.64 42.60 -25.62
C ALA A 1182 -52.55 43.62 -24.43
N ALA A 1183 -51.57 44.54 -24.42
CA ALA A 1183 -51.44 45.73 -23.53
C ALA A 1183 -51.34 45.47 -21.99
N GLY A 1184 -50.94 46.40 -21.11
CA GLY A 1184 -50.29 47.72 -21.27
C GLY A 1184 -50.42 48.63 -20.02
N GLY A 1185 -49.40 49.46 -19.72
CA GLY A 1185 -49.40 50.48 -18.63
C GLY A 1185 -48.77 50.05 -17.29
N VAL A 1186 -48.51 50.92 -16.29
CA VAL A 1186 -47.67 52.16 -16.19
C VAL A 1186 -47.79 52.76 -14.76
N THR A 1187 -46.65 52.86 -14.05
CA THR A 1187 -46.27 53.73 -12.88
C THR A 1187 -47.24 54.13 -11.73
N GLY A 1188 -46.76 54.00 -10.48
CA GLY A 1188 -47.19 54.76 -9.27
C GLY A 1188 -47.02 53.93 -7.98
N ILE A 1189 -46.31 54.24 -6.86
CA ILE A 1189 -45.75 55.44 -6.17
C ILE A 1189 -46.53 55.83 -4.88
N PHE A 1190 -45.82 55.78 -3.73
CA PHE A 1190 -46.15 56.36 -2.38
C PHE A 1190 -47.37 55.78 -1.60
N THR A 1191 -47.49 55.82 -0.25
CA THR A 1191 -46.64 56.30 0.89
C THR A 1191 -47.06 55.67 2.24
N GLY A 1192 -46.17 55.66 3.24
CA GLY A 1192 -46.51 55.83 4.67
C GLY A 1192 -46.60 54.55 5.54
N ALA A 1193 -46.37 54.59 6.86
CA ALA A 1193 -45.91 55.70 7.73
C ALA A 1193 -45.29 55.21 9.07
N ASP A 1194 -44.71 56.16 9.82
CA ASP A 1194 -44.29 56.16 11.25
C ASP A 1194 -43.06 55.31 11.70
N SER A 1195 -42.01 55.82 12.39
CA SER A 1195 -41.72 56.97 13.31
C SER A 1195 -41.78 56.58 14.81
N GLU A 1196 -41.04 57.16 15.79
CA GLU A 1196 -39.80 57.99 15.94
C GLU A 1196 -39.46 58.02 17.46
N ASP A 1197 -38.42 58.67 18.01
CA ASP A 1197 -36.95 58.64 17.86
C ASP A 1197 -36.35 59.30 19.13
N ASP A 1198 -35.23 58.82 19.70
CA ASP A 1198 -34.41 59.71 20.55
C ASP A 1198 -32.88 59.44 20.63
N LYS A 1199 -32.16 60.01 19.64
CA LYS A 1199 -31.07 61.00 19.82
C LYS A 1199 -30.01 60.79 20.94
N LYS A 1200 -28.73 60.79 20.52
CA LYS A 1200 -27.86 61.98 20.71
C LYS A 1200 -26.55 61.98 19.89
N ASN A 1201 -26.06 63.19 19.61
CA ASN A 1201 -24.86 63.50 18.82
C ASN A 1201 -23.57 63.53 19.67
N VAL A 1202 -22.39 63.36 19.03
CA VAL A 1202 -21.35 64.41 18.88
C VAL A 1202 -20.21 63.95 17.94
N ARG A 1203 -19.42 64.91 17.43
CA ARG A 1203 -18.44 64.81 16.32
C ARG A 1203 -16.97 64.55 16.75
N LEU A 1204 -16.18 64.13 15.74
CA LEU A 1204 -14.70 64.28 15.57
C LEU A 1204 -13.77 63.38 16.41
N GLY A 1205 -12.96 62.54 15.74
CA GLY A 1205 -12.15 61.50 16.40
C GLY A 1205 -10.94 60.86 15.66
N ILE A 1206 -10.45 61.43 14.55
CA ILE A 1206 -9.06 61.25 14.03
C ILE A 1206 -8.60 59.84 13.52
N LYS A 1207 -8.38 59.78 12.18
CA LYS A 1207 -7.35 59.02 11.39
C LYS A 1207 -7.48 57.54 10.97
N TRP A 1208 -7.47 57.40 9.64
CA TRP A 1208 -6.62 56.55 8.77
C TRP A 1208 -6.95 55.08 8.43
N TYR A 1209 -7.01 54.88 7.11
CA TYR A 1209 -6.53 53.79 6.26
C TYR A 1209 -7.37 52.51 6.00
N GLU A 1210 -7.59 52.33 4.70
CA GLU A 1210 -7.76 51.08 3.95
C GLU A 1210 -6.45 50.21 4.04
N ALA A 1211 -6.35 48.97 3.57
CA ALA A 1211 -7.11 48.29 2.53
C ALA A 1211 -7.02 46.75 2.61
N ARG A 1212 -7.92 46.09 1.85
CA ARG A 1212 -7.81 44.75 1.21
C ARG A 1212 -6.77 43.76 1.78
N HIS A 1213 -7.24 42.63 2.28
CA HIS A 1213 -7.62 41.50 1.41
C HIS A 1213 -8.92 40.88 1.92
#